data_AF-A0A0R0FWZ2-F1
#
_entry.id   AF-A0A0R0FWZ2-F1
#
_cell.length_a   1.000
_cell.length_b   1.000
_cell.length_c   1.000
_cell.angle_alpha   90.00
_cell.angle_beta   90.00
_cell.angle_gamma   90.00
#
_symmetry.space_group_name_H-M   'P 1'
#
loop_
_entity.id
_entity.type
_entity.pdbx_description
1 polymer ?
#
loop_
_entity_poly.entity_id
_entity_poly.type
_entity_poly.pdbx_seq_one_letter_code
_entity_poly.pdbx_strand_id
1 'polypeptide(L)'
;MQKSKPIDFMFTSWKSALKEASDLVGWDARNWRSEGDLVKQIVEDISRKLDTRLLSIPEFPVGLESRVQEVIEFINAQSDTGCVVGIWGMGGLGKTTMAKVIYNKIHRRFRHSSFIENIREVCENDSRGCFFLQQQLVSDILNIRVGMGIIGIEKKLFGRRPLIVLDDVTDVKQLKALSLNREWTGTGCVFIITTRDVRLLNVLKPYHRVHVCRIKEMDENESLELFSWHAFRQAHPREDLIKLSMDIVAYCGGLPLALEVLGSYLCERTKEEWESVLAKLRKIPNDQVQEKLRISYDDLDCEEKNIFLDICFFFIGKDRVNVTEILKGCDLHAEIGITILVERSLIKLEKNNKIKMHNLLRDMGREIVRQSSLEEPEKRSRLWVHQEVLDLLLEHTGTKAIEGLALKLQRTSGLHFNTKAFEKMKKLRLLQLDHVQLVGDYEYLNKNLRWLCLQGFPLQHIPENLYQENLISIELKYSNIRLVWKEPQLLQRLKILNLSHSRNLMHTPDFSKLPNLAKLNLKDCPRLSEVHQSIGDLNNLLVINLMDCTSLSNLPRRIYQLKSLQTLIFSGCSKIDMLEEDIVQMESLTTLIAKDTAVKEMPQSIVRLKNIVYISLCGLEGLARDVFPSLIWSWMSPTANLRSCTHSFGSMSTSLTSMDIHHNNLGDMLPMLVRLSKLRSILVQCDSKFQLTQKLSKVMDDLCQVKFTELERTSYESQISENAMESYLIGMGRYDQVINMLSKSISEGLRTNDSSDFPLPGDNYPYWLACIGQGHSVHFQLPVDSDCCIKGMTLCVVYSSTTKNMAEECLTGVSIVNYTKCTIHIYKRDTIISFNDEDWQGVISNLRPSDNVEIFVVLGHGLTVVKTALYLIYDDESITVKMEPSPNVIMESSSNMKTDPSPNVKMEPLSNMKSEPSMKPKKNIFARLIQRMGECTCMR
;
A
#
# COMPACT_ATOMS: atom_id res chain seq x y z
N MET A 1 55.55 32.18 66.39
CA MET A 1 55.58 31.16 65.30
C MET A 1 54.23 31.11 64.59
N GLN A 2 54.15 30.46 63.42
CA GLN A 2 52.95 30.30 62.56
C GLN A 2 52.51 31.53 61.73
N LYS A 3 53.31 31.87 60.70
CA LYS A 3 52.83 32.41 59.42
C LYS A 3 53.34 31.50 58.30
N SER A 4 52.51 30.57 57.80
CA SER A 4 52.81 29.77 56.58
C SER A 4 51.62 28.99 55.97
N LYS A 5 50.47 28.88 56.65
CA LYS A 5 49.36 27.99 56.22
C LYS A 5 48.66 28.27 54.86
N PRO A 6 48.70 29.45 54.21
CA PRO A 6 48.05 29.61 52.90
C PRO A 6 48.76 28.90 51.75
N ILE A 7 50.10 28.79 51.83
CA ILE A 7 50.94 28.38 50.69
C ILE A 7 50.83 26.87 50.44
N ASP A 8 50.88 26.05 51.49
CA ASP A 8 50.79 24.59 51.36
C ASP A 8 49.43 24.13 50.79
N PHE A 9 48.34 24.81 51.14
CA PHE A 9 47.02 24.52 50.57
C PHE A 9 46.95 24.86 49.08
N MET A 10 47.46 26.03 48.67
CA MET A 10 47.61 26.38 47.25
C MET A 10 48.50 25.38 46.51
N PHE A 11 49.65 25.00 47.10
CA PHE A 11 50.59 24.08 46.45
C PHE A 11 49.98 22.68 46.25
N THR A 12 49.20 22.21 47.22
CA THR A 12 48.47 20.92 47.12
C THR A 12 47.35 20.99 46.09
N SER A 13 46.59 22.09 46.06
CA SER A 13 45.56 22.35 45.05
C SER A 13 46.14 22.41 43.62
N TRP A 14 47.23 23.16 43.43
CA TRP A 14 47.94 23.25 42.15
C TRP A 14 48.51 21.90 41.71
N LYS A 15 49.06 21.10 42.63
CA LYS A 15 49.56 19.76 42.33
C LYS A 15 48.44 18.81 41.89
N SER A 16 47.24 18.94 42.45
CA SER A 16 46.06 18.19 42.00
C SER A 16 45.59 18.65 40.61
N ALA A 17 45.40 19.96 40.43
CA ALA A 17 44.93 20.54 39.18
C ALA A 17 45.89 20.31 38.00
N LEU A 18 47.21 20.35 38.22
CA LEU A 18 48.21 20.03 37.20
C LEU A 18 48.18 18.55 36.81
N LYS A 19 47.88 17.65 37.76
CA LYS A 19 47.75 16.22 37.47
C LYS A 19 46.49 15.95 36.63
N GLU A 20 45.35 16.50 37.04
CA GLU A 20 44.11 16.42 36.25
C GLU A 20 44.30 17.03 34.86
N ALA A 21 44.97 18.18 34.74
CA ALA A 21 45.27 18.81 33.47
C ALA A 21 46.22 17.99 32.57
N SER A 22 47.16 17.22 33.15
CA SER A 22 48.01 16.30 32.37
C SER A 22 47.31 15.02 31.94
N ASP A 23 46.26 14.62 32.66
CA ASP A 23 45.44 13.44 32.32
C ASP A 23 44.38 13.78 31.23
N LEU A 24 44.20 15.06 30.86
CA LEU A 24 43.34 15.49 29.75
C LEU A 24 43.99 15.20 28.38
N VAL A 25 43.22 14.55 27.49
CA VAL A 25 43.62 14.30 26.10
C VAL A 25 43.59 15.61 25.30
N GLY A 26 44.75 16.28 25.21
CA GLY A 26 44.98 17.49 24.42
C GLY A 26 45.70 17.24 23.08
N TRP A 27 46.17 18.32 22.46
CA TRP A 27 46.96 18.28 21.22
C TRP A 27 48.46 18.47 21.51
N ASP A 28 49.29 17.49 21.15
CA ASP A 28 50.75 17.63 21.20
C ASP A 28 51.28 18.27 19.92
N ALA A 29 51.91 19.45 20.05
CA ALA A 29 52.47 20.20 18.92
C ALA A 29 53.55 19.43 18.14
N ARG A 30 54.23 18.45 18.76
CA ARG A 30 55.27 17.63 18.13
C ARG A 30 54.72 16.69 17.04
N ASN A 31 53.41 16.46 17.04
CA ASN A 31 52.73 15.60 16.05
C ASN A 31 52.32 16.35 14.77
N TRP A 32 52.58 17.66 14.67
CA TRP A 32 52.11 18.52 13.57
C TRP A 32 53.27 19.11 12.77
N ARG A 33 53.06 19.30 11.46
CA ARG A 33 54.09 19.85 10.54
C ARG A 33 54.22 21.36 10.61
N SER A 34 53.20 22.06 11.10
CA SER A 34 53.24 23.50 11.34
C SER A 34 52.30 23.87 12.51
N GLU A 35 52.62 24.95 13.21
CA GLU A 35 51.73 25.52 14.23
C GLU A 35 50.41 26.03 13.61
N GLY A 36 50.44 26.47 12.34
CA GLY A 36 49.25 26.88 11.60
C GLY A 36 48.24 25.75 11.41
N ASP A 37 48.72 24.53 11.10
CA ASP A 37 47.86 23.34 10.98
C ASP A 37 47.31 22.91 12.34
N LEU A 38 48.14 22.95 13.40
CA LEU A 38 47.71 22.68 14.78
C LEU A 38 46.61 23.67 15.23
N VAL A 39 46.85 24.97 15.08
CA VAL A 39 45.88 26.02 15.44
C VAL A 39 44.59 25.84 14.64
N LYS A 40 44.68 25.53 13.34
CA LYS A 40 43.52 25.24 12.51
C LYS A 40 42.75 24.02 13.02
N GLN A 41 43.42 22.92 13.37
CA GLN A 41 42.79 21.72 13.92
C GLN A 41 42.09 22.00 15.26
N ILE A 42 42.74 22.77 16.15
CA ILE A 42 42.18 23.20 17.44
C ILE A 42 40.94 24.08 17.21
N VAL A 43 41.03 25.08 16.34
CA VAL A 43 39.92 25.97 16.00
C VAL A 43 38.77 25.18 15.36
N GLU A 44 39.03 24.24 14.47
CA GLU A 44 38.00 23.36 13.88
C GLU A 44 37.34 22.45 14.92
N ASP A 45 38.09 21.91 15.89
CA ASP A 45 37.56 21.06 16.95
C ASP A 45 36.76 21.82 18.01
N ILE A 46 37.28 22.96 18.46
CA ILE A 46 36.58 23.89 19.35
C ILE A 46 35.33 24.44 18.66
N SER A 47 35.41 24.86 17.39
CA SER A 47 34.22 25.31 16.65
C SER A 47 33.17 24.20 16.56
N ARG A 48 33.57 22.96 16.30
CA ARG A 48 32.65 21.80 16.23
C ARG A 48 31.99 21.48 17.58
N LYS A 49 32.71 21.70 18.69
CA LYS A 49 32.22 21.52 20.07
C LYS A 49 31.35 22.67 20.56
N LEU A 50 31.56 23.88 20.04
CA LEU A 50 30.82 25.10 20.38
C LEU A 50 29.73 25.46 19.34
N ASP A 51 29.48 24.63 18.33
CA ASP A 51 28.62 25.00 17.20
C ASP A 51 27.13 25.06 17.61
N THR A 52 26.68 26.27 17.95
CA THR A 52 25.30 26.60 18.33
C THR A 52 24.33 26.68 17.14
N ARG A 53 24.76 26.34 15.92
CA ARG A 53 23.93 26.33 14.70
C ARG A 53 22.87 25.21 14.64
N LEU A 54 22.74 24.40 15.68
CA LEU A 54 21.68 23.40 15.78
C LEU A 54 20.32 24.11 15.90
N LEU A 55 19.44 23.85 14.94
CA LEU A 55 18.08 24.38 14.94
C LEU A 55 17.26 23.70 16.03
N SER A 56 16.37 24.45 16.68
CA SER A 56 15.43 23.88 17.65
C SER A 56 14.49 22.87 16.97
N ILE A 57 14.48 21.65 17.50
CA ILE A 57 13.58 20.54 17.12
C ILE A 57 12.54 20.42 18.26
N PRO A 58 11.28 20.05 17.98
CA PRO A 58 10.30 19.74 19.02
C PRO A 58 10.83 18.74 20.06
N GLU A 59 10.37 18.89 21.29
CA GLU A 59 10.86 18.16 22.47
C GLU A 59 10.74 16.63 22.31
N PHE A 60 9.73 16.15 21.58
CA PHE A 60 9.43 14.72 21.37
C PHE A 60 9.33 14.35 19.88
N PRO A 61 10.47 14.12 19.19
CA PRO A 61 10.49 13.80 17.76
C PRO A 61 10.17 12.32 17.49
N VAL A 62 8.88 12.00 17.30
CA VAL A 62 8.38 10.64 17.02
C VAL A 62 8.30 10.34 15.50
N GLY A 63 8.63 9.12 15.08
CA GLY A 63 8.36 8.61 13.72
C GLY A 63 9.21 9.20 12.57
N LEU A 64 10.21 10.04 12.89
CA LEU A 64 10.99 10.78 11.88
C LEU A 64 12.19 10.02 11.31
N GLU A 65 12.76 9.05 12.03
CA GLU A 65 14.09 8.52 11.74
C GLU A 65 14.23 7.89 10.35
N SER A 66 13.30 6.97 10.00
CA SER A 66 13.25 6.31 8.69
C SER A 66 13.05 7.29 7.53
N ARG A 67 12.12 8.24 7.69
CA ARG A 67 11.76 9.26 6.69
C ARG A 67 12.95 10.20 6.42
N VAL A 68 13.67 10.58 7.47
CA VAL A 68 14.86 11.41 7.40
C VAL A 68 16.02 10.66 6.75
N GLN A 69 16.20 9.38 7.08
CA GLN A 69 17.27 8.55 6.54
C GLN A 69 17.11 8.33 5.02
N GLU A 70 15.90 8.06 4.53
CA GLU A 70 15.59 7.96 3.08
C GLU A 70 16.04 9.20 2.30
N VAL A 71 15.74 10.40 2.82
CA VAL A 71 16.15 11.66 2.20
C VAL A 71 17.67 11.88 2.26
N ILE A 72 18.30 11.51 3.38
CA ILE A 72 19.76 11.61 3.53
C ILE A 72 20.48 10.66 2.57
N GLU A 73 19.99 9.45 2.37
CA GLU A 73 20.52 8.49 1.40
C GLU A 73 20.40 9.01 -0.04
N PHE A 74 19.25 9.58 -0.41
CA PHE A 74 19.09 10.24 -1.71
C PHE A 74 20.10 11.38 -1.91
N ILE A 75 20.31 12.24 -0.90
CA ILE A 75 21.29 13.33 -0.95
C ILE A 75 22.72 12.78 -1.12
N ASN A 76 23.09 11.73 -0.37
CA ASN A 76 24.42 11.12 -0.46
C ASN A 76 24.68 10.50 -1.85
N ALA A 77 23.65 9.93 -2.48
CA ALA A 77 23.72 9.37 -3.83
C ALA A 77 23.91 10.43 -4.95
N GLN A 78 23.77 11.73 -4.65
CA GLN A 78 23.87 12.84 -5.62
C GLN A 78 25.01 13.84 -5.32
N SER A 79 25.99 13.43 -4.50
CA SER A 79 27.09 14.25 -3.97
C SER A 79 27.89 15.04 -5.02
N ASP A 80 28.03 14.53 -6.23
CA ASP A 80 28.80 15.17 -7.31
C ASP A 80 27.98 16.11 -8.21
N THR A 81 26.69 15.83 -8.44
CA THR A 81 25.87 16.61 -9.38
C THR A 81 25.03 17.70 -8.73
N GLY A 82 24.77 17.58 -7.42
CA GLY A 82 23.81 18.41 -6.71
C GLY A 82 22.36 17.99 -6.97
N CYS A 83 21.45 18.42 -6.10
CA CYS A 83 20.04 18.04 -6.15
C CYS A 83 19.11 19.03 -5.43
N VAL A 84 17.82 18.95 -5.75
CA VAL A 84 16.73 19.63 -5.04
C VAL A 84 15.84 18.57 -4.40
N VAL A 85 15.65 18.63 -3.09
CA VAL A 85 14.70 17.82 -2.34
C VAL A 85 13.49 18.68 -2.00
N GLY A 86 12.33 18.36 -2.56
CA GLY A 86 11.07 19.00 -2.23
C GLY A 86 10.27 18.18 -1.23
N ILE A 87 10.09 18.70 -0.01
CA ILE A 87 9.27 18.10 1.05
C ILE A 87 7.85 18.68 0.93
N TRP A 88 6.90 17.85 0.52
CA TRP A 88 5.54 18.25 0.16
C TRP A 88 4.47 17.56 1.01
N GLY A 89 3.42 18.33 1.36
CA GLY A 89 2.27 17.83 2.11
C GLY A 89 1.40 18.94 2.70
N MET A 90 0.25 18.56 3.25
CA MET A 90 -0.71 19.40 3.97
C MET A 90 -0.06 20.23 5.10
N GLY A 91 -0.69 21.33 5.50
CA GLY A 91 -0.33 22.05 6.74
C GLY A 91 -0.38 21.11 7.96
N GLY A 92 0.51 21.32 8.93
CA GLY A 92 0.56 20.53 10.17
C GLY A 92 1.25 19.16 10.12
N LEU A 93 1.67 18.66 8.95
CA LEU A 93 2.36 17.37 8.79
C LEU A 93 3.85 17.36 9.22
N GLY A 94 4.36 18.39 9.90
CA GLY A 94 5.76 18.41 10.36
C GLY A 94 6.83 18.59 9.27
N LYS A 95 6.50 19.19 8.10
CA LYS A 95 7.47 19.45 7.01
C LYS A 95 8.70 20.24 7.48
N THR A 96 8.47 21.35 8.17
CA THR A 96 9.52 22.18 8.79
C THR A 96 10.35 21.37 9.77
N THR A 97 9.71 20.56 10.63
CA THR A 97 10.40 19.67 11.58
C THR A 97 11.33 18.69 10.87
N MET A 98 10.83 18.00 9.83
CA MET A 98 11.64 17.08 9.03
C MET A 98 12.85 17.79 8.39
N ALA A 99 12.64 18.98 7.84
CA ALA A 99 13.72 19.79 7.27
C ALA A 99 14.77 20.21 8.31
N LYS A 100 14.34 20.61 9.52
CA LYS A 100 15.24 20.95 10.65
C LYS A 100 16.05 19.74 11.12
N VAL A 101 15.44 18.55 11.23
CA VAL A 101 16.15 17.31 11.60
C VAL A 101 17.17 16.92 10.53
N ILE A 102 16.81 16.97 9.23
CA ILE A 102 17.76 16.71 8.14
C ILE A 102 18.93 17.69 8.20
N TYR A 103 18.66 19.00 8.30
CA TYR A 103 19.69 20.03 8.41
C TYR A 103 20.64 19.75 9.58
N ASN A 104 20.11 19.52 10.78
CA ASN A 104 20.92 19.22 11.96
C ASN A 104 21.82 17.98 11.77
N LYS A 105 21.34 16.93 11.07
CA LYS A 105 22.14 15.74 10.74
C LYS A 105 23.23 15.96 9.68
N ILE A 106 22.99 16.78 8.65
CA ILE A 106 23.89 16.86 7.48
C ILE A 106 24.66 18.17 7.29
N HIS A 107 24.27 19.30 7.90
CA HIS A 107 24.90 20.61 7.64
C HIS A 107 26.42 20.60 7.81
N ARG A 108 26.94 19.86 8.81
CA ARG A 108 28.39 19.71 9.07
C ARG A 108 29.19 19.09 7.93
N ARG A 109 28.53 18.44 6.96
CA ARG A 109 29.16 17.91 5.73
C ARG A 109 29.41 19.00 4.68
N PHE A 110 28.81 20.17 4.83
CA PHE A 110 28.88 21.28 3.90
C PHE A 110 29.64 22.45 4.51
N ARG A 111 30.59 23.02 3.76
CA ARG A 111 31.37 24.19 4.20
C ARG A 111 30.51 25.44 4.42
N HIS A 112 29.38 25.51 3.72
CA HIS A 112 28.44 26.61 3.75
C HIS A 112 27.03 26.05 3.87
N SER A 113 26.27 26.55 4.84
CA SER A 113 24.89 26.13 5.06
C SER A 113 24.02 27.32 5.47
N SER A 114 22.77 27.35 5.03
CA SER A 114 21.77 28.36 5.41
C SER A 114 20.40 27.70 5.55
N PHE A 115 19.63 28.13 6.55
CA PHE A 115 18.24 27.73 6.75
C PHE A 115 17.40 29.01 6.79
N ILE A 116 16.45 29.12 5.87
CA ILE A 116 15.54 30.26 5.77
C ILE A 116 14.15 29.81 6.23
N GLU A 117 13.78 30.18 7.46
CA GLU A 117 12.47 29.88 8.07
C GLU A 117 11.35 30.79 7.53
N ASN A 118 10.13 30.25 7.44
CA ASN A 118 8.88 31.00 7.21
C ASN A 118 8.91 32.00 6.03
N ILE A 119 9.39 31.56 4.86
CA ILE A 119 9.58 32.42 3.67
C ILE A 119 8.28 33.12 3.27
N ARG A 120 7.15 32.39 3.32
CA ARG A 120 5.81 32.94 3.10
C ARG A 120 5.55 34.17 3.98
N GLU A 121 5.59 33.99 5.29
CA GLU A 121 5.23 35.02 6.29
C GLU A 121 6.12 36.26 6.15
N VAL A 122 7.43 36.09 5.97
CA VAL A 122 8.36 37.20 5.80
C VAL A 122 8.10 37.97 4.50
N CYS A 123 7.84 37.29 3.38
CA CYS A 123 7.55 37.92 2.09
C CYS A 123 6.12 38.50 1.97
N GLU A 124 5.15 37.99 2.73
CA GLU A 124 3.77 38.51 2.75
C GLU A 124 3.62 39.74 3.67
N ASN A 125 4.34 39.78 4.80
CA ASN A 125 4.25 40.87 5.78
C ASN A 125 5.05 42.15 5.41
N ASP A 126 6.13 42.05 4.63
CA ASP A 126 6.83 43.23 4.07
C ASP A 126 7.13 43.03 2.57
N SER A 127 6.80 44.05 1.78
CA SER A 127 7.25 44.24 0.39
C SER A 127 8.76 44.03 0.16
N ARG A 128 9.61 44.29 1.18
CA ARG A 128 11.06 44.06 1.18
C ARG A 128 11.47 42.76 1.85
N GLY A 129 10.53 41.96 2.35
CA GLY A 129 10.77 40.67 3.02
C GLY A 129 11.70 39.77 2.23
N CYS A 130 11.40 39.53 0.96
CA CYS A 130 12.25 38.69 0.10
C CYS A 130 13.66 39.27 -0.14
N PHE A 131 13.88 40.59 0.00
CA PHE A 131 15.20 41.22 -0.04
C PHE A 131 15.97 41.04 1.29
N PHE A 132 15.28 41.01 2.43
CA PHE A 132 15.91 40.59 3.70
C PHE A 132 16.33 39.12 3.66
N LEU A 133 15.51 38.23 3.12
CA LEU A 133 15.86 36.81 2.94
C LEU A 133 17.06 36.61 2.00
N GLN A 134 17.17 37.42 0.93
CA GLN A 134 18.38 37.46 0.09
C GLN A 134 19.63 37.88 0.87
N GLN A 135 19.53 38.91 1.73
CA GLN A 135 20.66 39.33 2.57
C GLN A 135 21.05 38.26 3.60
N GLN A 136 20.09 37.57 4.20
CA GLN A 136 20.35 36.45 5.13
C GLN A 136 21.09 35.31 4.42
N LEU A 137 20.62 34.87 3.25
CA LEU A 137 21.29 33.83 2.46
C LEU A 137 22.73 34.22 2.10
N VAL A 138 22.95 35.50 1.77
CA VAL A 138 24.28 36.07 1.51
C VAL A 138 25.14 36.08 2.78
N SER A 139 24.61 36.49 3.93
CA SER A 139 25.38 36.53 5.19
C SER A 139 25.77 35.14 5.67
N ASP A 140 24.87 34.17 5.60
CA ASP A 140 25.09 32.81 6.11
C ASP A 140 26.20 32.08 5.32
N ILE A 141 26.25 32.31 4.00
CA ILE A 141 27.19 31.64 3.11
C ILE A 141 28.52 32.39 3.00
N LEU A 142 28.53 33.72 3.16
CA LEU A 142 29.72 34.55 2.87
C LEU A 142 30.31 35.27 4.08
N ASN A 143 29.63 35.30 5.23
CA ASN A 143 30.00 36.07 6.44
C ASN A 143 30.20 37.58 6.18
N ILE A 144 29.58 38.17 5.15
CA ILE A 144 29.67 39.61 4.83
C ILE A 144 28.26 40.17 4.63
N ARG A 145 27.91 41.22 5.39
CA ARG A 145 26.71 42.03 5.14
C ARG A 145 26.95 42.93 3.93
N VAL A 146 26.41 42.56 2.76
CA VAL A 146 26.36 43.44 1.58
C VAL A 146 24.95 43.42 0.99
N GLY A 147 24.40 44.60 0.71
CA GLY A 147 23.23 44.73 -0.15
C GLY A 147 23.61 44.38 -1.60
N MET A 148 23.54 43.08 -1.95
CA MET A 148 23.72 42.58 -3.31
C MET A 148 22.39 42.03 -3.84
N GLY A 149 22.03 42.41 -5.06
CA GLY A 149 20.94 41.76 -5.79
C GLY A 149 21.32 40.38 -6.31
N ILE A 150 20.31 39.66 -6.82
CA ILE A 150 20.34 38.28 -7.37
C ILE A 150 21.66 37.90 -8.08
N ILE A 151 22.13 38.72 -9.04
CA ILE A 151 23.36 38.46 -9.82
C ILE A 151 24.63 38.37 -8.95
N GLY A 152 24.69 39.12 -7.86
CA GLY A 152 25.78 39.08 -6.89
C GLY A 152 25.76 37.83 -6.00
N ILE A 153 24.57 37.26 -5.77
CA ILE A 153 24.39 35.98 -5.09
C ILE A 153 24.89 34.85 -6.00
N GLU A 154 24.36 34.75 -7.23
CA GLU A 154 24.74 33.75 -8.23
C GLU A 154 26.27 33.63 -8.41
N LYS A 155 26.96 34.75 -8.66
CA LYS A 155 28.42 34.77 -8.87
C LYS A 155 29.24 34.32 -7.66
N LYS A 156 28.72 34.47 -6.44
CA LYS A 156 29.44 34.13 -5.20
C LYS A 156 29.15 32.72 -4.70
N LEU A 157 27.98 32.16 -5.03
CA LEU A 157 27.62 30.76 -4.72
C LEU A 157 28.27 29.75 -5.66
N PHE A 158 28.61 30.17 -6.89
CA PHE A 158 29.24 29.32 -7.89
C PHE A 158 30.49 28.60 -7.35
N GLY A 159 30.49 27.27 -7.43
CA GLY A 159 31.60 26.41 -7.00
C GLY A 159 31.70 26.11 -5.49
N ARG A 160 30.79 26.64 -4.65
CA ARG A 160 30.92 26.55 -3.18
C ARG A 160 30.22 25.35 -2.49
N ARG A 161 29.50 24.51 -3.23
CA ARG A 161 28.74 23.34 -2.72
C ARG A 161 27.89 23.64 -1.44
N PRO A 162 27.06 24.70 -1.37
CA PRO A 162 26.26 24.97 -0.16
C PRO A 162 25.08 24.01 0.03
N LEU A 163 24.66 23.85 1.30
CA LEU A 163 23.36 23.32 1.71
C LEU A 163 22.40 24.49 1.99
N ILE A 164 21.27 24.56 1.31
CA ILE A 164 20.28 25.63 1.49
C ILE A 164 18.91 25.01 1.78
N VAL A 165 18.31 25.39 2.91
CA VAL A 165 16.94 24.99 3.26
C VAL A 165 16.01 26.19 3.16
N LEU A 166 14.91 26.01 2.41
CA LEU A 166 13.88 27.02 2.15
C LEU A 166 12.54 26.52 2.71
N ASP A 167 12.05 27.14 3.79
CA ASP A 167 10.86 26.67 4.51
C ASP A 167 9.59 27.49 4.22
N ASP A 168 8.46 26.78 4.10
CA ASP A 168 7.11 27.24 3.72
C ASP A 168 7.11 28.18 2.48
N VAL A 169 7.59 27.65 1.34
CA VAL A 169 7.54 28.35 0.04
C VAL A 169 6.16 28.21 -0.60
N THR A 170 5.56 29.32 -1.04
CA THR A 170 4.21 29.39 -1.63
C THR A 170 4.12 29.98 -3.05
N ASP A 171 5.08 30.82 -3.48
CA ASP A 171 5.08 31.42 -4.82
C ASP A 171 6.41 31.16 -5.56
N VAL A 172 6.32 30.87 -6.86
CA VAL A 172 7.48 30.84 -7.78
C VAL A 172 8.28 32.15 -7.68
N LYS A 173 7.65 33.31 -7.41
CA LYS A 173 8.33 34.60 -7.16
C LYS A 173 9.38 34.51 -6.03
N GLN A 174 9.08 33.80 -4.94
CA GLN A 174 10.01 33.59 -3.82
C GLN A 174 11.22 32.76 -4.29
N LEU A 175 10.98 31.67 -5.06
CA LEU A 175 12.05 30.88 -5.69
C LEU A 175 12.89 31.71 -6.69
N LYS A 176 12.27 32.63 -7.45
CA LYS A 176 12.97 33.55 -8.34
C LYS A 176 13.88 34.50 -7.54
N ALA A 177 13.37 35.07 -6.45
CA ALA A 177 14.11 35.98 -5.58
C ALA A 177 15.31 35.28 -4.93
N LEU A 178 15.17 34.02 -4.53
CA LEU A 178 16.25 33.21 -3.94
C LEU A 178 17.13 32.51 -5.00
N SER A 179 17.03 32.93 -6.26
CA SER A 179 17.94 32.58 -7.38
C SER A 179 17.90 31.12 -7.86
N LEU A 180 16.83 30.35 -7.58
CA LEU A 180 16.73 28.92 -7.96
C LEU A 180 16.46 28.63 -9.44
N ASN A 181 16.26 29.65 -10.29
CA ASN A 181 15.79 29.45 -11.68
C ASN A 181 16.90 29.26 -12.74
N ARG A 182 18.16 29.14 -12.34
CA ARG A 182 19.29 28.98 -13.26
C ARG A 182 20.00 27.65 -13.02
N GLU A 183 20.81 27.23 -13.98
CA GLU A 183 21.61 26.01 -13.94
C GLU A 183 22.67 26.08 -12.82
N TRP A 184 22.31 25.64 -11.62
CA TRP A 184 23.26 25.32 -10.54
C TRP A 184 23.84 23.89 -10.72
N THR A 185 23.47 23.24 -11.82
CA THR A 185 23.71 21.85 -12.23
C THR A 185 25.16 21.60 -12.65
N GLY A 186 26.03 21.53 -11.65
CA GLY A 186 27.43 21.11 -11.82
C GLY A 186 28.33 21.26 -10.61
N THR A 187 27.81 21.81 -9.49
CA THR A 187 28.66 22.20 -8.34
C THR A 187 28.25 21.56 -7.01
N GLY A 188 27.52 20.43 -7.02
CA GLY A 188 27.23 19.65 -5.82
C GLY A 188 26.43 20.40 -4.74
N CYS A 189 25.65 21.42 -5.12
CA CYS A 189 24.75 22.15 -4.23
C CYS A 189 23.55 21.28 -3.83
N VAL A 190 23.08 21.41 -2.59
CA VAL A 190 21.89 20.70 -2.11
C VAL A 190 20.86 21.71 -1.63
N PHE A 191 19.67 21.64 -2.21
CA PHE A 191 18.50 22.39 -1.74
C PHE A 191 17.51 21.46 -1.05
N ILE A 192 16.92 21.94 0.04
CA ILE A 192 15.72 21.34 0.65
C ILE A 192 14.64 22.42 0.65
N ILE A 193 13.49 22.14 0.04
CA ILE A 193 12.37 23.09 -0.07
C ILE A 193 11.17 22.46 0.62
N THR A 194 10.60 23.10 1.64
CA THR A 194 9.30 22.68 2.18
C THR A 194 8.18 23.49 1.53
N THR A 195 7.09 22.82 1.14
CA THR A 195 5.94 23.48 0.53
C THR A 195 4.64 22.71 0.70
N ARG A 196 3.52 23.41 0.57
CA ARG A 196 2.17 22.84 0.48
C ARG A 196 1.79 22.56 -0.98
N ASP A 197 2.44 23.21 -1.94
CA ASP A 197 2.12 23.17 -3.37
C ASP A 197 3.22 22.44 -4.19
N VAL A 198 2.89 21.26 -4.71
CA VAL A 198 3.83 20.46 -5.53
C VAL A 198 4.16 21.11 -6.87
N ARG A 199 3.34 22.04 -7.36
CA ARG A 199 3.55 22.73 -8.64
C ARG A 199 4.85 23.53 -8.64
N LEU A 200 5.22 24.12 -7.50
CA LEU A 200 6.49 24.84 -7.32
C LEU A 200 7.70 23.92 -7.57
N LEU A 201 7.61 22.66 -7.13
CA LEU A 201 8.64 21.63 -7.34
C LEU A 201 8.64 21.13 -8.78
N ASN A 202 7.47 21.01 -9.41
CA ASN A 202 7.34 20.63 -10.82
C ASN A 202 7.97 21.67 -11.76
N VAL A 203 7.87 22.97 -11.45
CA VAL A 203 8.50 24.06 -12.21
C VAL A 203 10.04 23.98 -12.22
N LEU A 204 10.65 23.33 -11.21
CA LEU A 204 12.10 23.16 -11.11
C LEU A 204 12.64 21.92 -11.87
N LYS A 205 11.78 20.93 -12.18
CA LYS A 205 12.18 19.67 -12.85
C LYS A 205 12.91 19.83 -14.19
N PRO A 206 12.61 20.83 -15.06
CA PRO A 206 13.35 21.02 -16.30
C PRO A 206 14.80 21.49 -16.10
N TYR A 207 15.10 22.11 -14.95
CA TYR A 207 16.38 22.76 -14.67
C TYR A 207 17.24 21.98 -13.66
N HIS A 208 16.62 21.16 -12.81
CA HIS A 208 17.27 20.51 -11.67
C HIS A 208 16.83 19.05 -11.48
N ARG A 209 17.68 18.24 -10.86
CA ARG A 209 17.30 16.92 -10.33
C ARG A 209 16.45 17.09 -9.07
N VAL A 210 15.13 17.15 -9.26
CA VAL A 210 14.14 17.29 -8.18
C VAL A 210 13.65 15.93 -7.70
N HIS A 211 13.91 15.60 -6.43
CA HIS A 211 13.25 14.50 -5.72
C HIS A 211 12.11 15.08 -4.87
N VAL A 212 10.89 14.55 -5.01
CA VAL A 212 9.71 15.01 -4.26
C VAL A 212 9.37 13.98 -3.18
N CYS A 213 9.72 14.31 -1.93
CA CYS A 213 9.34 13.53 -0.75
C CYS A 213 7.95 13.98 -0.31
N ARG A 214 6.96 13.08 -0.41
CA ARG A 214 5.59 13.33 0.09
C ARG A 214 5.47 12.85 1.53
N ILE A 215 5.24 13.76 2.47
CA ILE A 215 4.97 13.36 3.86
C ILE A 215 3.61 12.66 3.96
N LYS A 216 3.62 11.50 4.64
CA LYS A 216 2.44 10.72 5.03
C LYS A 216 1.99 11.15 6.43
N GLU A 217 0.71 10.96 6.74
CA GLU A 217 0.22 10.97 8.11
C GLU A 217 1.04 10.02 9.00
N MET A 218 1.07 10.28 10.31
CA MET A 218 1.61 9.35 11.30
C MET A 218 0.72 8.10 11.41
N ASP A 219 1.31 6.94 11.70
CA ASP A 219 0.53 5.74 12.01
C ASP A 219 -0.09 5.83 13.42
N GLU A 220 -0.95 4.86 13.78
CA GLU A 220 -1.69 4.90 15.05
C GLU A 220 -0.77 4.82 16.29
N ASN A 221 0.36 4.11 16.19
CA ASN A 221 1.33 3.97 17.28
C ASN A 221 2.18 5.24 17.43
N GLU A 222 2.77 5.72 16.33
CA GLU A 222 3.47 7.00 16.27
C GLU A 222 2.58 8.14 16.79
N SER A 223 1.29 8.15 16.42
CA SER A 223 0.33 9.18 16.82
C SER A 223 -0.01 9.11 18.31
N LEU A 224 -0.20 7.89 18.84
CA LEU A 224 -0.50 7.69 20.26
C LEU A 224 0.71 8.05 21.13
N GLU A 225 1.93 7.73 20.70
CA GLU A 225 3.16 8.12 21.40
C GLU A 225 3.30 9.65 21.45
N LEU A 226 3.22 10.33 20.31
CA LEU A 226 3.34 11.79 20.25
C LEU A 226 2.25 12.47 21.10
N PHE A 227 0.99 12.03 20.98
CA PHE A 227 -0.09 12.56 21.81
C PHE A 227 0.19 12.35 23.31
N SER A 228 0.69 11.18 23.69
CA SER A 228 0.97 10.85 25.09
C SER A 228 2.10 11.69 25.68
N TRP A 229 3.13 12.00 24.89
CA TRP A 229 4.19 12.92 25.30
C TRP A 229 3.65 14.32 25.63
N HIS A 230 2.72 14.86 24.82
CA HIS A 230 2.13 16.18 25.06
C HIS A 230 1.05 16.18 26.16
N ALA A 231 0.30 15.09 26.33
CA ALA A 231 -0.81 14.99 27.30
C ALA A 231 -0.37 14.50 28.70
N PHE A 232 0.64 13.62 28.78
CA PHE A 232 1.02 12.91 30.00
C PHE A 232 2.51 13.02 30.35
N ARG A 233 3.35 13.58 29.46
CA ARG A 233 4.83 13.64 29.61
C ARG A 233 5.51 12.26 29.66
N GLN A 234 4.89 11.28 29.00
CA GLN A 234 5.39 9.91 28.86
C GLN A 234 4.92 9.30 27.52
N ALA A 235 5.63 8.32 26.99
CA ALA A 235 5.35 7.70 25.68
C ALA A 235 4.00 6.96 25.57
N HIS A 236 3.30 6.70 26.69
CA HIS A 236 2.08 5.89 26.72
C HIS A 236 0.97 6.57 27.53
N PRO A 237 -0.32 6.35 27.20
CA PRO A 237 -1.44 6.84 27.99
C PRO A 237 -1.53 6.19 29.37
N ARG A 238 -2.22 6.86 30.32
CA ARG A 238 -2.63 6.25 31.59
C ARG A 238 -3.74 5.22 31.35
N GLU A 239 -3.76 4.14 32.12
CA GLU A 239 -4.68 2.99 31.93
C GLU A 239 -6.16 3.40 31.87
N ASP A 240 -6.57 4.35 32.70
CA ASP A 240 -7.95 4.85 32.80
C ASP A 240 -8.38 5.77 31.64
N LEU A 241 -7.40 6.23 30.84
CA LEU A 241 -7.54 7.18 29.72
C LEU A 241 -7.12 6.60 28.36
N ILE A 242 -6.69 5.33 28.26
CA ILE A 242 -6.28 4.69 26.99
C ILE A 242 -7.35 4.89 25.90
N LYS A 243 -8.61 4.54 26.21
CA LYS A 243 -9.72 4.61 25.25
C LYS A 243 -10.02 6.04 24.78
N LEU A 244 -9.96 7.02 25.67
CA LEU A 244 -10.15 8.43 25.32
C LEU A 244 -9.00 8.96 24.47
N SER A 245 -7.77 8.54 24.78
CA SER A 245 -6.57 8.85 24.00
C SER A 245 -6.68 8.30 22.58
N MET A 246 -7.12 7.04 22.41
CA MET A 246 -7.40 6.44 21.11
C MET A 246 -8.50 7.20 20.33
N ASP A 247 -9.60 7.58 20.97
CA ASP A 247 -10.66 8.39 20.34
C ASP A 247 -10.15 9.76 19.85
N ILE A 248 -9.23 10.40 20.58
CA ILE A 248 -8.63 11.70 20.22
C ILE A 248 -7.57 11.52 19.11
N VAL A 249 -6.75 10.48 19.16
CA VAL A 249 -5.80 10.13 18.11
C VAL A 249 -6.53 9.84 16.79
N ALA A 250 -7.63 9.10 16.84
CA ALA A 250 -8.50 8.82 15.69
C ALA A 250 -9.16 10.10 15.13
N TYR A 251 -9.52 11.06 16.00
CA TYR A 251 -9.97 12.39 15.57
C TYR A 251 -8.86 13.18 14.85
N CYS A 252 -7.63 13.16 15.39
CA CYS A 252 -6.48 13.83 14.81
C CYS A 252 -6.06 13.25 13.46
N GLY A 253 -6.28 11.95 13.22
CA GLY A 253 -6.03 11.28 11.94
C GLY A 253 -4.56 11.19 11.54
N GLY A 254 -3.65 11.16 12.51
CA GLY A 254 -2.20 11.13 12.25
C GLY A 254 -1.59 12.47 11.81
N LEU A 255 -2.21 13.60 12.19
CA LEU A 255 -1.68 14.94 11.99
C LEU A 255 -0.87 15.42 13.22
N PRO A 256 0.48 15.52 13.15
CA PRO A 256 1.33 15.91 14.29
C PRO A 256 0.85 17.16 15.02
N LEU A 257 0.55 18.24 14.29
CA LEU A 257 0.08 19.50 14.86
C LEU A 257 -1.20 19.35 15.68
N ALA A 258 -2.14 18.49 15.27
CA ALA A 258 -3.38 18.29 16.01
C ALA A 258 -3.15 17.47 17.29
N LEU A 259 -2.24 16.48 17.23
CA LEU A 259 -1.84 15.67 18.38
C LEU A 259 -1.12 16.52 19.44
N GLU A 260 -0.20 17.39 19.02
CA GLU A 260 0.52 18.33 19.90
C GLU A 260 -0.44 19.35 20.55
N VAL A 261 -1.29 20.01 19.76
CA VAL A 261 -2.23 21.03 20.27
C VAL A 261 -3.27 20.42 21.22
N LEU A 262 -3.88 19.28 20.86
CA LEU A 262 -4.89 18.65 21.71
C LEU A 262 -4.29 17.96 22.93
N GLY A 263 -3.12 17.32 22.80
CA GLY A 263 -2.40 16.75 23.95
C GLY A 263 -2.06 17.83 24.96
N SER A 264 -1.46 18.94 24.51
CA SER A 264 -1.11 20.07 25.37
C SER A 264 -2.35 20.75 26.01
N TYR A 265 -3.47 20.82 25.28
CA TYR A 265 -4.74 21.37 25.79
C TYR A 265 -5.44 20.48 26.82
N LEU A 266 -5.16 19.18 26.80
CA LEU A 266 -5.72 18.15 27.69
C LEU A 266 -4.79 17.75 28.85
N CYS A 267 -3.54 18.19 28.82
CA CYS A 267 -2.58 18.05 29.90
C CYS A 267 -3.19 18.57 31.22
N GLU A 268 -2.96 17.84 32.32
CA GLU A 268 -3.43 18.14 33.68
C GLU A 268 -4.97 18.19 33.90
N ARG A 269 -5.80 17.90 32.89
CA ARG A 269 -7.27 17.84 33.01
C ARG A 269 -7.81 16.53 33.61
N THR A 270 -9.03 16.59 34.14
CA THR A 270 -9.75 15.38 34.62
C THR A 270 -10.38 14.58 33.48
N LYS A 271 -10.75 13.33 33.75
CA LYS A 271 -11.38 12.43 32.79
C LYS A 271 -12.71 12.97 32.25
N GLU A 272 -13.51 13.59 33.11
CA GLU A 272 -14.79 14.20 32.75
C GLU A 272 -14.60 15.41 31.82
N GLU A 273 -13.53 16.18 32.03
CA GLU A 273 -13.15 17.25 31.10
C GLU A 273 -12.70 16.70 29.74
N TRP A 274 -11.94 15.59 29.71
CA TRP A 274 -11.56 14.92 28.46
C TRP A 274 -12.79 14.47 27.66
N GLU A 275 -13.76 13.84 28.32
CA GLU A 275 -15.03 13.44 27.70
C GLU A 275 -15.82 14.65 27.16
N SER A 276 -15.86 15.75 27.93
CA SER A 276 -16.49 17.01 27.53
C SER A 276 -15.79 17.67 26.32
N VAL A 277 -14.45 17.71 26.31
CA VAL A 277 -13.65 18.24 25.20
C VAL A 277 -13.83 17.39 23.95
N LEU A 278 -13.82 16.06 24.06
CA LEU A 278 -14.08 15.15 22.95
C LEU A 278 -15.50 15.33 22.38
N ALA A 279 -16.51 15.50 23.25
CA ALA A 279 -17.88 15.80 22.84
C ALA A 279 -17.99 17.16 22.14
N LYS A 280 -17.21 18.17 22.54
CA LYS A 280 -17.11 19.46 21.84
C LYS A 280 -16.43 19.32 20.48
N LEU A 281 -15.28 18.66 20.39
CA LEU A 281 -14.49 18.48 19.15
C LEU A 281 -15.26 17.76 18.04
N ARG A 282 -16.17 16.84 18.41
CA ARG A 282 -17.10 16.16 17.49
C ARG A 282 -18.13 17.10 16.85
N LYS A 283 -18.34 18.31 17.39
CA LYS A 283 -19.28 19.33 16.89
C LYS A 283 -18.58 20.56 16.31
N ILE A 284 -17.58 21.08 17.01
CA ILE A 284 -16.84 22.31 16.69
C ILE A 284 -15.35 21.98 16.76
N PRO A 285 -14.61 22.04 15.65
CA PRO A 285 -13.18 21.77 15.64
C PRO A 285 -12.35 22.78 16.47
N ASN A 286 -11.11 22.41 16.84
CA ASN A 286 -10.22 23.30 17.60
C ASN A 286 -9.67 24.45 16.74
N ASP A 287 -9.92 25.70 17.15
CA ASP A 287 -9.60 26.90 16.38
C ASP A 287 -8.11 27.03 15.99
N GLN A 288 -7.17 26.65 16.86
CA GLN A 288 -5.72 26.74 16.58
C GLN A 288 -5.30 25.77 15.46
N VAL A 289 -5.85 24.54 15.49
CA VAL A 289 -5.62 23.55 14.42
C VAL A 289 -6.26 24.04 13.11
N GLN A 290 -7.45 24.63 13.20
CA GLN A 290 -8.17 25.16 12.03
C GLN A 290 -7.42 26.31 11.36
N GLU A 291 -6.92 27.30 12.11
CA GLU A 291 -6.14 28.43 11.59
C GLU A 291 -4.97 27.98 10.70
N LYS A 292 -4.16 27.03 11.18
CA LYS A 292 -2.97 26.55 10.46
C LYS A 292 -3.28 25.70 9.22
N LEU A 293 -4.43 25.00 9.20
CA LEU A 293 -4.93 24.30 8.02
C LEU A 293 -5.51 25.27 6.99
N ARG A 294 -6.27 26.27 7.47
CA ARG A 294 -7.03 27.25 6.69
C ARG A 294 -6.17 28.14 5.80
N ILE A 295 -4.92 28.41 6.19
CA ILE A 295 -3.89 29.06 5.34
C ILE A 295 -3.99 28.64 3.87
N SER A 296 -3.96 27.32 3.61
CA SER A 296 -3.92 26.79 2.24
C SER A 296 -5.27 26.86 1.51
N TYR A 297 -6.37 27.11 2.23
CA TYR A 297 -7.69 27.39 1.69
C TYR A 297 -7.90 28.89 1.43
N ASP A 298 -7.42 29.78 2.31
CA ASP A 298 -7.56 31.23 2.12
C ASP A 298 -6.80 31.71 0.87
N ASP A 299 -5.70 31.04 0.50
CA ASP A 299 -4.92 31.27 -0.73
C ASP A 299 -5.60 30.78 -2.04
N LEU A 300 -6.77 30.13 -1.98
CA LEU A 300 -7.56 29.69 -3.14
C LEU A 300 -8.41 30.84 -3.73
N ASP A 301 -8.76 30.76 -5.00
CA ASP A 301 -9.75 31.65 -5.62
C ASP A 301 -11.21 31.33 -5.20
N CYS A 302 -12.16 32.15 -5.64
CA CYS A 302 -13.57 32.01 -5.26
C CYS A 302 -14.26 30.74 -5.82
N GLU A 303 -13.84 30.22 -6.98
CA GLU A 303 -14.36 28.97 -7.54
C GLU A 303 -13.72 27.76 -6.88
N GLU A 304 -12.40 27.78 -6.72
CA GLU A 304 -11.62 26.77 -6.00
C GLU A 304 -12.13 26.57 -4.57
N LYS A 305 -12.44 27.65 -3.85
CA LYS A 305 -13.09 27.61 -2.53
C LYS A 305 -14.44 26.91 -2.58
N ASN A 306 -15.27 27.21 -3.59
CA ASN A 306 -16.57 26.55 -3.75
C ASN A 306 -16.45 25.06 -4.11
N ILE A 307 -15.48 24.69 -4.95
CA ILE A 307 -15.16 23.29 -5.28
C ILE A 307 -14.68 22.53 -4.03
N PHE A 308 -13.79 23.14 -3.23
CA PHE A 308 -13.33 22.56 -1.97
C PHE A 308 -14.50 22.29 -1.02
N LEU A 309 -15.35 23.28 -0.79
CA LEU A 309 -16.53 23.14 0.05
C LEU A 309 -17.48 22.06 -0.47
N ASP A 310 -17.81 22.05 -1.77
CA ASP A 310 -18.65 21.02 -2.38
C ASP A 310 -18.11 19.60 -2.12
N ILE A 311 -16.78 19.42 -2.17
CA ILE A 311 -16.14 18.16 -1.82
C ILE A 311 -16.33 17.82 -0.33
N CYS A 312 -16.11 18.75 0.60
CA CYS A 312 -16.26 18.53 2.04
C CYS A 312 -17.63 17.97 2.46
N PHE A 313 -18.70 18.35 1.75
CA PHE A 313 -20.07 17.92 2.06
C PHE A 313 -20.53 16.71 1.25
N PHE A 314 -20.25 16.66 -0.06
CA PHE A 314 -20.95 15.76 -0.98
C PHE A 314 -20.06 14.74 -1.70
N PHE A 315 -18.77 15.04 -1.91
CA PHE A 315 -17.94 14.29 -2.88
C PHE A 315 -16.74 13.53 -2.30
N ILE A 316 -16.54 13.53 -0.98
CA ILE A 316 -15.59 12.59 -0.35
C ILE A 316 -15.99 11.14 -0.66
N GLY A 317 -15.04 10.33 -1.13
CA GLY A 317 -15.23 8.93 -1.52
C GLY A 317 -15.88 8.73 -2.91
N LYS A 318 -16.21 9.80 -3.64
CA LYS A 318 -16.71 9.73 -5.02
C LYS A 318 -15.55 9.72 -6.02
N ASP A 319 -15.76 9.09 -7.17
CA ASP A 319 -14.79 9.04 -8.28
C ASP A 319 -14.64 10.42 -8.96
N ARG A 320 -13.39 10.86 -9.13
CA ARG A 320 -13.02 12.19 -9.63
C ARG A 320 -13.74 12.54 -10.93
N VAL A 321 -13.81 11.63 -11.91
CA VAL A 321 -14.41 11.96 -13.23
C VAL A 321 -15.87 12.38 -13.08
N ASN A 322 -16.66 11.64 -12.31
CA ASN A 322 -18.07 11.98 -12.08
C ASN A 322 -18.23 13.33 -11.38
N VAL A 323 -17.39 13.60 -10.37
CA VAL A 323 -17.41 14.85 -9.61
C VAL A 323 -17.04 16.02 -10.50
N THR A 324 -16.00 15.87 -11.33
CA THR A 324 -15.60 16.89 -12.31
C THR A 324 -16.75 17.22 -13.27
N GLU A 325 -17.46 16.22 -13.80
CA GLU A 325 -18.59 16.47 -14.71
C GLU A 325 -19.78 17.15 -14.03
N ILE A 326 -20.12 16.74 -12.79
CA ILE A 326 -21.15 17.40 -11.97
C ILE A 326 -20.81 18.87 -11.72
N LEU A 327 -19.57 19.16 -11.34
CA LEU A 327 -19.12 20.52 -11.03
C LEU A 327 -18.94 21.40 -12.29
N LYS A 328 -18.48 20.84 -13.41
CA LYS A 328 -18.53 21.50 -14.73
C LYS A 328 -19.95 21.92 -15.08
N GLY A 329 -20.94 21.07 -14.79
CA GLY A 329 -22.35 21.40 -15.01
C GLY A 329 -22.93 22.36 -13.97
N CYS A 330 -22.33 22.49 -12.78
CA CYS A 330 -22.56 23.63 -11.87
C CYS A 330 -21.92 24.95 -12.37
N ASP A 331 -21.41 24.96 -13.60
CA ASP A 331 -20.82 26.11 -14.27
C ASP A 331 -19.53 26.60 -13.56
N LEU A 332 -18.77 25.66 -12.95
CA LEU A 332 -17.48 25.86 -12.29
C LEU A 332 -16.31 25.27 -13.10
N HIS A 333 -15.11 25.84 -12.98
CA HIS A 333 -13.87 25.36 -13.62
C HIS A 333 -13.26 24.12 -12.93
N ALA A 334 -14.06 23.05 -12.79
CA ALA A 334 -13.75 21.89 -11.95
C ALA A 334 -12.47 21.11 -12.32
N GLU A 335 -12.09 21.04 -13.60
CA GLU A 335 -10.91 20.27 -14.03
C GLU A 335 -9.61 20.84 -13.46
N ILE A 336 -9.46 22.18 -13.54
CA ILE A 336 -8.31 22.89 -12.98
C ILE A 336 -8.44 23.03 -11.47
N GLY A 337 -9.63 23.36 -10.95
CA GLY A 337 -9.85 23.51 -9.50
C GLY A 337 -9.55 22.23 -8.70
N ILE A 338 -10.07 21.07 -9.14
CA ILE A 338 -9.74 19.77 -8.48
C ILE A 338 -8.24 19.48 -8.59
N THR A 339 -7.60 19.81 -9.71
CA THR A 339 -6.15 19.64 -9.88
C THR A 339 -5.36 20.50 -8.88
N ILE A 340 -5.73 21.77 -8.71
CA ILE A 340 -5.08 22.69 -7.76
C ILE A 340 -5.29 22.24 -6.30
N LEU A 341 -6.47 21.71 -5.96
CA LEU A 341 -6.70 21.12 -4.63
C LEU A 341 -5.84 19.87 -4.37
N VAL A 342 -5.52 19.08 -5.40
CA VAL A 342 -4.54 17.98 -5.29
C VAL A 342 -3.12 18.54 -5.14
N GLU A 343 -2.73 19.51 -5.97
CA GLU A 343 -1.37 20.10 -5.95
C GLU A 343 -1.04 20.75 -4.59
N ARG A 344 -2.02 21.44 -3.99
CA ARG A 344 -1.96 22.07 -2.66
C ARG A 344 -2.15 21.10 -1.47
N SER A 345 -2.20 19.79 -1.72
CA SER A 345 -2.43 18.76 -0.69
C SER A 345 -3.73 18.88 0.13
N LEU A 346 -4.74 19.60 -0.38
CA LEU A 346 -6.06 19.72 0.26
C LEU A 346 -6.93 18.48 0.03
N ILE A 347 -6.71 17.78 -1.09
CA ILE A 347 -7.30 16.46 -1.38
C ILE A 347 -6.24 15.47 -1.88
N LYS A 348 -6.54 14.19 -1.78
CA LYS A 348 -5.74 13.07 -2.27
C LYS A 348 -6.59 12.24 -3.22
N LEU A 349 -5.98 11.64 -4.25
CA LEU A 349 -6.65 10.65 -5.09
C LEU A 349 -6.19 9.25 -4.66
N GLU A 350 -7.15 8.35 -4.49
CA GLU A 350 -6.88 6.92 -4.28
C GLU A 350 -6.50 6.22 -5.59
N LYS A 351 -5.91 5.01 -5.50
CA LYS A 351 -5.57 4.17 -6.68
C LYS A 351 -6.77 3.89 -7.60
N ASN A 352 -7.99 3.94 -7.06
CA ASN A 352 -9.26 3.73 -7.74
C ASN A 352 -9.90 5.05 -8.29
N ASN A 353 -9.12 6.15 -8.34
CA ASN A 353 -9.54 7.50 -8.75
C ASN A 353 -10.61 8.18 -7.86
N LYS A 354 -10.87 7.68 -6.64
CA LYS A 354 -11.74 8.37 -5.67
C LYS A 354 -11.04 9.53 -4.98
N ILE A 355 -11.81 10.57 -4.69
CA ILE A 355 -11.39 11.73 -3.90
C ILE A 355 -11.38 11.36 -2.42
N LYS A 356 -10.22 11.46 -1.76
CA LYS A 356 -10.04 11.34 -0.32
C LYS A 356 -9.62 12.69 0.25
N MET A 357 -10.16 13.06 1.41
CA MET A 357 -9.83 14.29 2.13
C MET A 357 -9.51 13.93 3.59
N HIS A 358 -8.59 14.65 4.22
CA HIS A 358 -8.29 14.48 5.64
C HIS A 358 -9.49 14.90 6.51
N ASN A 359 -9.77 14.18 7.60
CA ASN A 359 -10.94 14.47 8.47
C ASN A 359 -10.95 15.93 8.94
N LEU A 360 -9.82 16.42 9.45
CA LEU A 360 -9.71 17.81 9.92
C LEU A 360 -9.88 18.87 8.82
N LEU A 361 -9.58 18.57 7.55
CA LEU A 361 -9.86 19.48 6.41
C LEU A 361 -11.34 19.46 6.00
N ARG A 362 -11.98 18.30 6.06
CA ARG A 362 -13.43 18.18 5.88
C ARG A 362 -14.15 19.00 6.95
N ASP A 363 -13.71 18.87 8.19
CA ASP A 363 -14.34 19.53 9.33
C ASP A 363 -14.00 21.04 9.37
N MET A 364 -12.87 21.47 8.80
CA MET A 364 -12.57 22.86 8.44
C MET A 364 -13.60 23.45 7.47
N GLY A 365 -13.82 22.80 6.33
CA GLY A 365 -14.80 23.27 5.34
C GLY A 365 -16.23 23.34 5.90
N ARG A 366 -16.55 22.44 6.83
CA ARG A 366 -17.80 22.44 7.60
C ARG A 366 -17.93 23.64 8.53
N GLU A 367 -16.90 23.92 9.32
CA GLU A 367 -16.92 25.07 10.23
C GLU A 367 -16.93 26.41 9.47
N ILE A 368 -16.23 26.53 8.34
CA ILE A 368 -16.29 27.72 7.47
C ILE A 368 -17.73 28.03 7.04
N VAL A 369 -18.51 27.02 6.63
CA VAL A 369 -19.93 27.23 6.29
C VAL A 369 -20.77 27.52 7.54
N ARG A 370 -20.49 26.87 8.68
CA ARG A 370 -21.20 27.13 9.94
C ARG A 370 -21.00 28.58 10.43
N GLN A 371 -19.77 29.10 10.32
CA GLN A 371 -19.40 30.47 10.67
C GLN A 371 -20.06 31.53 9.79
N SER A 372 -20.52 31.21 8.58
CA SER A 372 -21.26 32.15 7.72
C SER A 372 -22.64 32.55 8.29
N SER A 373 -23.21 31.72 9.16
CA SER A 373 -24.46 32.00 9.90
C SER A 373 -24.54 31.07 11.12
N LEU A 374 -24.15 31.57 12.29
CA LEU A 374 -24.07 30.74 13.50
C LEU A 374 -25.44 30.32 14.02
N GLU A 375 -26.41 31.23 14.06
CA GLU A 375 -27.72 31.03 14.70
C GLU A 375 -28.82 30.53 13.74
N GLU A 376 -28.70 30.83 12.44
CA GLU A 376 -29.74 30.56 11.42
C GLU A 376 -29.20 29.60 10.34
N PRO A 377 -29.35 28.26 10.51
CA PRO A 377 -28.87 27.27 9.55
C PRO A 377 -29.41 27.48 8.13
N GLU A 378 -30.65 27.91 7.98
CA GLU A 378 -31.35 28.11 6.72
C GLU A 378 -30.76 29.24 5.85
N LYS A 379 -29.88 30.08 6.41
CA LYS A 379 -29.07 31.08 5.67
C LYS A 379 -27.72 30.55 5.18
N ARG A 380 -27.31 29.34 5.56
CA ARG A 380 -26.04 28.72 5.13
C ARG A 380 -26.14 28.21 3.69
N SER A 381 -25.01 28.21 2.97
CA SER A 381 -24.97 27.73 1.57
C SER A 381 -25.10 26.20 1.44
N ARG A 382 -24.65 25.44 2.44
CA ARG A 382 -24.59 23.98 2.41
C ARG A 382 -25.01 23.42 3.76
N LEU A 383 -25.94 22.46 3.75
CA LEU A 383 -26.49 21.85 4.96
C LEU A 383 -26.36 20.33 4.93
N TRP A 384 -25.97 19.76 6.08
CA TRP A 384 -25.70 18.33 6.25
C TRP A 384 -25.92 17.81 7.68
N VAL A 385 -26.09 18.71 8.66
CA VAL A 385 -26.31 18.34 10.06
C VAL A 385 -27.70 17.76 10.17
N HIS A 386 -27.79 16.50 10.61
CA HIS A 386 -29.01 15.70 10.57
C HIS A 386 -30.23 16.42 11.16
N GLN A 387 -30.10 17.00 12.37
CA GLN A 387 -31.21 17.68 13.03
C GLN A 387 -31.59 18.99 12.32
N GLU A 388 -30.63 19.84 11.99
CA GLU A 388 -30.88 21.11 11.27
C GLU A 388 -31.62 20.88 9.94
N VAL A 389 -31.27 19.81 9.21
CA VAL A 389 -31.92 19.47 7.94
C VAL A 389 -33.30 18.82 8.15
N LEU A 390 -33.50 18.06 9.23
CA LEU A 390 -34.82 17.54 9.59
C LEU A 390 -35.80 18.68 9.90
N ASP A 391 -35.44 19.55 10.84
CA ASP A 391 -36.29 20.64 11.31
C ASP A 391 -36.66 21.55 10.14
N LEU A 392 -35.67 21.90 9.30
CA LEU A 392 -35.86 22.72 8.11
C LEU A 392 -36.81 22.13 7.06
N LEU A 393 -36.77 20.80 6.87
CA LEU A 393 -37.67 20.11 5.93
C LEU A 393 -39.07 19.86 6.51
N LEU A 394 -39.21 19.77 7.84
CA LEU A 394 -40.50 19.65 8.52
C LEU A 394 -41.23 21.01 8.60
N GLU A 395 -40.51 22.09 8.92
CA GLU A 395 -41.06 23.43 9.10
C GLU A 395 -41.13 24.26 7.82
N HIS A 396 -40.59 23.76 6.70
CA HIS A 396 -40.53 24.43 5.40
C HIS A 396 -39.82 25.82 5.46
N THR A 397 -38.78 25.93 6.29
CA THR A 397 -38.01 27.16 6.54
C THR A 397 -36.86 27.40 5.56
N GLY A 398 -36.58 26.44 4.66
CA GLY A 398 -35.51 26.53 3.67
C GLY A 398 -35.53 27.83 2.84
N THR A 399 -34.35 28.41 2.59
CA THR A 399 -34.23 29.70 1.89
C THR A 399 -33.46 29.60 0.57
N LYS A 400 -33.46 30.70 -0.20
CA LYS A 400 -32.65 30.88 -1.41
C LYS A 400 -31.13 30.84 -1.19
N ALA A 401 -30.65 30.83 0.05
CA ALA A 401 -29.22 30.71 0.35
C ALA A 401 -28.68 29.29 0.11
N ILE A 402 -29.52 28.27 0.25
CA ILE A 402 -29.14 26.87 0.19
C ILE A 402 -28.84 26.47 -1.25
N GLU A 403 -27.59 26.11 -1.51
CA GLU A 403 -27.09 25.55 -2.78
C GLU A 403 -26.95 24.03 -2.72
N GLY A 404 -26.68 23.48 -1.53
CA GLY A 404 -26.48 22.05 -1.32
C GLY A 404 -27.16 21.54 -0.05
N LEU A 405 -27.85 20.41 -0.14
CA LEU A 405 -28.53 19.78 1.00
C LEU A 405 -28.25 18.27 1.03
N ALA A 406 -27.80 17.78 2.18
CA ALA A 406 -27.59 16.36 2.48
C ALA A 406 -28.41 15.93 3.71
N LEU A 407 -29.25 14.90 3.55
CA LEU A 407 -29.88 14.18 4.67
C LEU A 407 -29.65 12.68 4.52
N LYS A 408 -29.41 11.99 5.64
CA LYS A 408 -29.28 10.53 5.67
C LYS A 408 -30.09 9.97 6.82
N LEU A 409 -31.08 9.15 6.51
CA LEU A 409 -31.93 8.50 7.49
C LEU A 409 -31.65 7.01 7.56
N GLN A 410 -32.05 6.40 8.68
CA GLN A 410 -32.14 4.95 8.77
C GLN A 410 -33.31 4.45 7.92
N ARG A 411 -33.15 3.27 7.30
CA ARG A 411 -34.16 2.64 6.42
C ARG A 411 -35.53 2.43 7.07
N THR A 412 -35.55 2.37 8.40
CA THR A 412 -36.73 2.14 9.26
C THR A 412 -37.33 3.43 9.82
N SER A 413 -36.81 4.61 9.48
CA SER A 413 -37.23 5.89 10.09
C SER A 413 -38.71 6.23 9.91
N GLY A 414 -39.35 5.79 8.82
CA GLY A 414 -40.76 6.07 8.53
C GLY A 414 -41.08 7.56 8.30
N LEU A 415 -40.07 8.43 8.21
CA LEU A 415 -40.25 9.87 8.03
C LEU A 415 -40.51 10.21 6.56
N HIS A 416 -41.55 11.01 6.34
CA HIS A 416 -41.98 11.51 5.04
C HIS A 416 -41.92 13.03 5.04
N PHE A 417 -41.37 13.62 3.98
CA PHE A 417 -41.22 15.08 3.84
C PHE A 417 -42.01 15.56 2.63
N ASN A 418 -42.67 16.71 2.78
CA ASN A 418 -43.40 17.31 1.67
C ASN A 418 -42.43 17.99 0.71
N THR A 419 -42.56 17.73 -0.60
CA THR A 419 -41.71 18.37 -1.62
C THR A 419 -41.81 19.91 -1.63
N LYS A 420 -42.90 20.50 -1.12
CA LYS A 420 -43.03 21.95 -0.91
C LYS A 420 -41.94 22.57 -0.04
N ALA A 421 -41.28 21.79 0.84
CA ALA A 421 -40.16 22.29 1.63
C ALA A 421 -38.99 22.83 0.77
N PHE A 422 -38.83 22.31 -0.46
CA PHE A 422 -37.79 22.74 -1.40
C PHE A 422 -38.17 23.98 -2.22
N GLU A 423 -39.44 24.40 -2.23
CA GLU A 423 -39.97 25.43 -3.12
C GLU A 423 -39.20 26.76 -3.02
N LYS A 424 -38.83 27.17 -1.80
CA LYS A 424 -38.09 28.42 -1.52
C LYS A 424 -36.58 28.32 -1.81
N MET A 425 -36.03 27.12 -2.01
CA MET A 425 -34.59 26.87 -2.20
C MET A 425 -34.12 27.17 -3.64
N LYS A 426 -34.34 28.40 -4.11
CA LYS A 426 -34.13 28.79 -5.52
C LYS A 426 -32.69 28.75 -6.03
N LYS A 427 -31.69 28.44 -5.19
CA LYS A 427 -30.29 28.16 -5.60
C LYS A 427 -29.85 26.68 -5.48
N LEU A 428 -30.71 25.78 -4.99
CA LEU A 428 -30.36 24.37 -4.79
C LEU A 428 -29.87 23.72 -6.10
N ARG A 429 -28.61 23.29 -6.11
CA ARG A 429 -27.92 22.65 -7.24
C ARG A 429 -27.42 21.23 -6.92
N LEU A 430 -27.15 20.92 -5.64
CA LEU A 430 -26.72 19.60 -5.16
C LEU A 430 -27.72 19.05 -4.13
N LEU A 431 -28.33 17.88 -4.39
CA LEU A 431 -29.26 17.26 -3.46
C LEU A 431 -28.90 15.78 -3.20
N GLN A 432 -28.60 15.46 -1.95
CA GLN A 432 -28.39 14.08 -1.48
C GLN A 432 -29.40 13.73 -0.39
N LEU A 433 -30.21 12.70 -0.61
CA LEU A 433 -31.15 12.17 0.36
C LEU A 433 -31.00 10.64 0.42
N ASP A 434 -30.36 10.13 1.48
CA ASP A 434 -30.20 8.70 1.69
C ASP A 434 -31.35 8.17 2.57
N HIS A 435 -32.20 7.30 2.01
CA HIS A 435 -33.37 6.67 2.65
C HIS A 435 -34.47 7.63 3.14
N VAL A 436 -34.61 8.79 2.49
CA VAL A 436 -35.66 9.78 2.75
C VAL A 436 -36.85 9.55 1.82
N GLN A 437 -38.07 9.62 2.34
CA GLN A 437 -39.28 9.53 1.52
C GLN A 437 -39.85 10.92 1.24
N LEU A 438 -39.94 11.30 -0.04
CA LEU A 438 -40.57 12.54 -0.48
C LEU A 438 -42.00 12.28 -0.97
N VAL A 439 -42.93 13.11 -0.49
CA VAL A 439 -44.36 13.04 -0.81
C VAL A 439 -44.82 14.37 -1.41
N GLY A 440 -45.64 14.30 -2.44
CA GLY A 440 -46.15 15.47 -3.16
C GLY A 440 -45.54 15.62 -4.56
N ASP A 441 -45.64 16.84 -5.09
CA ASP A 441 -45.28 17.18 -6.45
C ASP A 441 -43.76 17.45 -6.59
N TYR A 442 -43.09 16.87 -7.58
CA TYR A 442 -41.65 17.04 -7.74
C TYR A 442 -41.27 18.34 -8.50
N GLU A 443 -42.24 19.12 -9.00
CA GLU A 443 -42.02 20.48 -9.56
C GLU A 443 -41.47 21.47 -8.53
N TYR A 444 -41.71 21.23 -7.23
CA TYR A 444 -41.13 22.03 -6.15
C TYR A 444 -39.61 21.85 -6.03
N LEU A 445 -39.02 20.80 -6.63
CA LEU A 445 -37.58 20.68 -6.78
C LEU A 445 -37.06 21.64 -7.84
N ASN A 446 -35.98 22.33 -7.50
CA ASN A 446 -35.45 23.43 -8.28
C ASN A 446 -34.91 22.98 -9.66
N LYS A 447 -35.32 23.68 -10.73
CA LYS A 447 -34.79 23.52 -12.11
C LYS A 447 -33.28 23.81 -12.23
N ASN A 448 -32.66 24.38 -11.20
CA ASN A 448 -31.20 24.54 -11.11
C ASN A 448 -30.44 23.30 -10.62
N LEU A 449 -31.13 22.22 -10.19
CA LEU A 449 -30.47 20.97 -9.80
C LEU A 449 -29.56 20.42 -10.90
N ARG A 450 -28.31 20.11 -10.52
CA ARG A 450 -27.28 19.50 -11.38
C ARG A 450 -26.98 18.06 -10.96
N TRP A 451 -27.12 17.74 -9.67
CA TRP A 451 -26.93 16.40 -9.12
C TRP A 451 -28.04 16.04 -8.15
N LEU A 452 -28.64 14.87 -8.40
CA LEU A 452 -29.71 14.29 -7.61
C LEU A 452 -29.30 12.88 -7.17
N CYS A 453 -29.05 12.70 -5.87
CA CYS A 453 -28.68 11.42 -5.28
C CYS A 453 -29.74 10.99 -4.25
N LEU A 454 -30.64 10.08 -4.63
CA LEU A 454 -31.70 9.55 -3.76
C LEU A 454 -31.48 8.05 -3.54
N GLN A 455 -30.91 7.66 -2.40
CA GLN A 455 -30.71 6.23 -2.10
C GLN A 455 -31.96 5.62 -1.47
N GLY A 456 -32.39 4.46 -1.94
CA GLY A 456 -33.64 3.83 -1.51
C GLY A 456 -34.88 4.57 -1.99
N PHE A 457 -34.85 5.13 -3.22
CA PHE A 457 -35.99 5.85 -3.79
C PHE A 457 -37.26 4.96 -3.79
N PRO A 458 -38.38 5.41 -3.19
CA PRO A 458 -39.49 4.53 -2.85
C PRO A 458 -40.46 4.24 -4.00
N LEU A 459 -40.52 5.13 -5.00
CA LEU A 459 -41.49 5.03 -6.09
C LEU A 459 -41.08 3.97 -7.13
N GLN A 460 -42.09 3.38 -7.79
CA GLN A 460 -41.89 2.35 -8.82
C GLN A 460 -41.45 2.93 -10.17
N HIS A 461 -41.55 4.25 -10.36
CA HIS A 461 -41.06 4.99 -11.52
C HIS A 461 -40.62 6.39 -11.08
N ILE A 462 -39.76 7.03 -11.86
CA ILE A 462 -39.43 8.45 -11.66
C ILE A 462 -40.61 9.29 -12.15
N PRO A 463 -41.12 10.25 -11.36
CA PRO A 463 -42.20 11.15 -11.77
C PRO A 463 -41.86 11.99 -13.00
N GLU A 464 -42.80 12.15 -13.92
CA GLU A 464 -42.67 12.96 -15.15
C GLU A 464 -42.43 14.44 -14.86
N ASN A 465 -43.04 14.94 -13.78
CA ASN A 465 -42.92 16.30 -13.29
C ASN A 465 -41.55 16.60 -12.63
N LEU A 466 -40.64 15.63 -12.56
CA LEU A 466 -39.21 15.84 -12.31
C LEU A 466 -38.51 16.43 -13.55
N TYR A 467 -39.06 17.50 -14.11
CA TYR A 467 -38.59 18.12 -15.36
C TYR A 467 -37.29 18.90 -15.14
N GLN A 468 -36.16 18.25 -15.39
CA GLN A 468 -34.84 18.75 -15.01
C GLN A 468 -33.83 18.69 -16.18
N GLU A 469 -34.04 19.50 -17.22
CA GLU A 469 -33.13 19.69 -18.37
C GLU A 469 -31.67 19.97 -17.96
N ASN A 470 -31.47 20.56 -16.77
CA ASN A 470 -30.16 20.93 -16.22
C ASN A 470 -29.45 19.84 -15.42
N LEU A 471 -30.07 18.69 -15.17
CA LEU A 471 -29.40 17.59 -14.48
C LEU A 471 -28.21 17.08 -15.29
N ILE A 472 -27.11 16.85 -14.57
CA ILE A 472 -25.90 16.19 -15.06
C ILE A 472 -25.87 14.73 -14.59
N SER A 473 -26.36 14.47 -13.38
CA SER A 473 -26.21 13.17 -12.72
C SER A 473 -27.43 12.79 -11.87
N ILE A 474 -27.96 11.61 -12.15
CA ILE A 474 -29.03 10.93 -11.41
C ILE A 474 -28.42 9.68 -10.75
N GLU A 475 -28.37 9.66 -9.42
CA GLU A 475 -27.95 8.49 -8.60
C GLU A 475 -29.13 7.99 -7.75
N LEU A 476 -29.89 7.01 -8.26
CA LEU A 476 -31.02 6.37 -7.59
C LEU A 476 -30.65 4.94 -7.17
N LYS A 477 -29.74 4.79 -6.22
CA LYS A 477 -29.23 3.47 -5.78
C LYS A 477 -30.21 2.77 -4.84
N TYR A 478 -30.22 1.44 -4.85
CA TYR A 478 -31.08 0.62 -3.96
C TYR A 478 -32.58 0.91 -4.12
N SER A 479 -33.01 1.37 -5.29
CA SER A 479 -34.35 1.92 -5.50
C SER A 479 -35.41 0.85 -5.76
N ASN A 480 -36.67 1.22 -5.53
CA ASN A 480 -37.84 0.39 -5.80
C ASN A 480 -38.35 0.48 -7.26
N ILE A 481 -37.59 1.15 -8.13
CA ILE A 481 -37.94 1.42 -9.52
C ILE A 481 -38.13 0.11 -10.29
N ARG A 482 -39.25 0.00 -11.01
CA ARG A 482 -39.59 -1.08 -11.95
C ARG A 482 -39.39 -0.64 -13.40
N LEU A 483 -39.84 0.58 -13.69
CA LEU A 483 -39.77 1.27 -14.97
C LEU A 483 -39.20 2.66 -14.71
N VAL A 484 -38.18 3.10 -15.44
CA VAL A 484 -37.49 4.35 -15.10
C VAL A 484 -38.38 5.58 -15.34
N TRP A 485 -39.00 5.68 -16.51
CA TRP A 485 -39.99 6.72 -16.86
C TRP A 485 -41.18 6.06 -17.54
N LYS A 486 -42.40 6.58 -17.33
CA LYS A 486 -43.58 6.15 -18.12
C LYS A 486 -43.45 6.61 -19.58
N GLU A 487 -43.13 7.88 -19.76
CA GLU A 487 -42.86 8.49 -21.08
C GLU A 487 -41.40 8.97 -21.15
N PRO A 488 -40.67 8.77 -22.28
CA PRO A 488 -39.27 9.17 -22.42
C PRO A 488 -39.04 10.69 -22.24
N GLN A 489 -38.24 11.06 -21.24
CA GLN A 489 -37.94 12.46 -20.90
C GLN A 489 -36.65 12.97 -21.58
N LEU A 490 -36.69 14.16 -22.19
CA LEU A 490 -35.54 14.78 -22.85
C LEU A 490 -34.62 15.46 -21.84
N LEU A 491 -33.57 14.74 -21.43
CA LEU A 491 -32.58 15.25 -20.47
C LEU A 491 -31.27 15.57 -21.20
N GLN A 492 -31.23 16.71 -21.89
CA GLN A 492 -30.11 17.09 -22.76
C GLN A 492 -28.76 17.16 -22.04
N ARG A 493 -28.71 17.61 -20.78
CA ARG A 493 -27.45 17.77 -20.03
C ARG A 493 -27.05 16.53 -19.22
N LEU A 494 -27.86 15.46 -19.19
CA LEU A 494 -27.60 14.28 -18.38
C LEU A 494 -26.40 13.48 -18.91
N LYS A 495 -25.36 13.37 -18.09
CA LYS A 495 -24.15 12.60 -18.38
C LYS A 495 -24.04 11.30 -17.59
N ILE A 496 -24.69 11.21 -16.42
CA ILE A 496 -24.55 10.06 -15.50
C ILE A 496 -25.93 9.57 -15.08
N LEU A 497 -26.23 8.31 -15.38
CA LEU A 497 -27.41 7.60 -14.88
C LEU A 497 -26.97 6.37 -14.08
N ASN A 498 -27.29 6.35 -12.80
CA ASN A 498 -26.91 5.28 -11.89
C ASN A 498 -28.14 4.77 -11.13
N LEU A 499 -28.58 3.57 -11.50
CA LEU A 499 -29.71 2.86 -10.89
C LEU A 499 -29.25 1.58 -10.17
N SER A 500 -27.96 1.48 -9.82
CA SER A 500 -27.39 0.26 -9.22
C SER A 500 -28.15 -0.21 -7.97
N HIS A 501 -28.22 -1.52 -7.77
CA HIS A 501 -28.94 -2.20 -6.69
C HIS A 501 -30.48 -2.06 -6.76
N SER A 502 -31.04 -1.65 -7.91
CA SER A 502 -32.49 -1.55 -8.12
C SER A 502 -33.09 -2.93 -8.42
N ARG A 503 -33.34 -3.70 -7.35
CA ARG A 503 -33.81 -5.10 -7.40
C ARG A 503 -35.09 -5.34 -8.19
N ASN A 504 -35.87 -4.30 -8.46
CA ASN A 504 -37.16 -4.37 -9.15
C ASN A 504 -37.12 -3.89 -10.61
N LEU A 505 -35.99 -3.34 -11.08
CA LEU A 505 -35.85 -2.82 -12.45
C LEU A 505 -35.90 -3.99 -13.44
N MET A 506 -36.82 -3.94 -14.41
CA MET A 506 -37.01 -5.01 -15.40
C MET A 506 -36.43 -4.68 -16.77
N HIS A 507 -36.57 -3.43 -17.21
CA HIS A 507 -36.07 -2.93 -18.49
C HIS A 507 -35.39 -1.56 -18.29
N THR A 508 -34.43 -1.21 -19.15
CA THR A 508 -33.84 0.14 -19.19
C THR A 508 -34.80 1.15 -19.87
N PRO A 509 -34.63 2.47 -19.71
CA PRO A 509 -35.44 3.44 -20.44
C PRO A 509 -35.10 3.46 -21.94
N ASP A 510 -35.92 4.13 -22.73
CA ASP A 510 -35.50 4.62 -24.04
C ASP A 510 -34.41 5.69 -23.86
N PHE A 511 -33.25 5.44 -24.47
CA PHE A 511 -32.08 6.31 -24.46
C PHE A 511 -32.09 7.39 -25.55
N SER A 512 -33.05 7.36 -26.50
CA SER A 512 -33.14 8.35 -27.60
C SER A 512 -33.26 9.80 -27.11
N LYS A 513 -33.72 9.98 -25.87
CA LYS A 513 -33.92 11.26 -25.19
C LYS A 513 -32.78 11.63 -24.21
N LEU A 514 -31.70 10.84 -24.17
CA LEU A 514 -30.55 11.02 -23.27
C LEU A 514 -29.22 11.21 -24.06
N PRO A 515 -29.13 12.10 -25.07
CA PRO A 515 -28.08 12.08 -26.10
C PRO A 515 -26.64 12.32 -25.60
N ASN A 516 -26.48 12.91 -24.42
CA ASN A 516 -25.18 13.22 -23.81
C ASN A 516 -24.80 12.28 -22.66
N LEU A 517 -25.51 11.15 -22.51
CA LEU A 517 -25.23 10.16 -21.47
C LEU A 517 -23.83 9.54 -21.67
N ALA A 518 -22.92 9.80 -20.73
CA ALA A 518 -21.54 9.34 -20.73
C ALA A 518 -21.29 8.11 -19.85
N LYS A 519 -22.16 7.86 -18.86
CA LYS A 519 -22.03 6.75 -17.92
C LYS A 519 -23.37 6.16 -17.51
N LEU A 520 -23.53 4.85 -17.72
CA LEU A 520 -24.66 4.06 -17.29
C LEU A 520 -24.21 3.01 -16.27
N ASN A 521 -24.77 3.04 -15.06
CA ASN A 521 -24.49 2.06 -14.02
C ASN A 521 -25.78 1.40 -13.52
N LEU A 522 -25.91 0.11 -13.82
CA LEU A 522 -27.02 -0.77 -13.47
C LEU A 522 -26.54 -1.98 -12.65
N LYS A 523 -25.35 -1.92 -12.04
CA LYS A 523 -24.82 -3.01 -11.20
C LYS A 523 -25.88 -3.53 -10.21
N ASP A 524 -25.98 -4.85 -10.02
CA ASP A 524 -26.89 -5.55 -9.10
C ASP A 524 -28.37 -5.17 -9.35
N CYS A 525 -28.79 -5.24 -10.62
CA CYS A 525 -30.20 -5.22 -10.99
C CYS A 525 -30.65 -6.64 -11.41
N PRO A 526 -30.86 -7.56 -10.45
CA PRO A 526 -31.07 -8.99 -10.72
C PRO A 526 -32.36 -9.32 -11.48
N ARG A 527 -33.31 -8.37 -11.60
CA ARG A 527 -34.54 -8.51 -12.40
C ARG A 527 -34.44 -7.89 -13.80
N LEU A 528 -33.34 -7.19 -14.13
CA LEU A 528 -33.13 -6.61 -15.44
C LEU A 528 -33.03 -7.73 -16.46
N SER A 529 -34.02 -7.86 -17.35
CA SER A 529 -34.07 -8.91 -18.37
C SER A 529 -33.68 -8.42 -19.76
N GLU A 530 -33.80 -7.11 -20.02
CA GLU A 530 -33.57 -6.52 -21.34
C GLU A 530 -32.98 -5.09 -21.22
N VAL A 531 -32.09 -4.77 -22.16
CA VAL A 531 -31.59 -3.41 -22.39
C VAL A 531 -32.17 -2.89 -23.71
N HIS A 532 -32.75 -1.69 -23.68
CA HIS A 532 -33.44 -1.07 -24.80
C HIS A 532 -32.49 -0.78 -25.97
N GLN A 533 -32.95 -1.05 -27.20
CA GLN A 533 -32.11 -1.02 -28.41
C GLN A 533 -31.49 0.36 -28.71
N SER A 534 -32.15 1.46 -28.33
CA SER A 534 -31.60 2.82 -28.52
C SER A 534 -30.36 3.13 -27.68
N ILE A 535 -29.88 2.20 -26.83
CA ILE A 535 -28.58 2.34 -26.18
C ILE A 535 -27.45 2.52 -27.22
N GLY A 536 -27.55 1.90 -28.40
CA GLY A 536 -26.56 2.06 -29.47
C GLY A 536 -26.53 3.44 -30.12
N ASP A 537 -27.58 4.24 -29.93
CA ASP A 537 -27.65 5.60 -30.49
C ASP A 537 -26.85 6.62 -29.62
N LEU A 538 -26.29 6.19 -28.48
CA LEU A 538 -25.57 7.03 -27.51
C LEU A 538 -24.09 7.24 -27.86
N ASN A 539 -23.84 8.15 -28.80
CA ASN A 539 -22.49 8.51 -29.28
C ASN A 539 -21.48 8.98 -28.19
N ASN A 540 -21.95 9.39 -27.01
CA ASN A 540 -21.10 9.90 -25.92
C ASN A 540 -20.85 8.90 -24.78
N LEU A 541 -21.41 7.68 -24.85
CA LEU A 541 -21.38 6.72 -23.75
C LEU A 541 -19.99 6.08 -23.60
N LEU A 542 -19.30 6.35 -22.49
CA LEU A 542 -17.94 5.89 -22.21
C LEU A 542 -17.91 4.64 -21.32
N VAL A 543 -18.87 4.50 -20.41
CA VAL A 543 -18.90 3.42 -19.41
C VAL A 543 -20.29 2.80 -19.27
N ILE A 544 -20.36 1.48 -19.43
CA ILE A 544 -21.52 0.65 -19.11
C ILE A 544 -21.12 -0.34 -18.00
N ASN A 545 -21.91 -0.38 -16.93
CA ASN A 545 -21.78 -1.39 -15.88
C ASN A 545 -23.12 -2.10 -15.63
N LEU A 546 -23.18 -3.37 -16.03
CA LEU A 546 -24.28 -4.33 -15.89
C LEU A 546 -23.91 -5.47 -14.91
N MET A 547 -22.83 -5.32 -14.13
CA MET A 547 -22.37 -6.35 -13.19
C MET A 547 -23.51 -6.89 -12.32
N ASP A 548 -23.57 -8.20 -12.09
CA ASP A 548 -24.58 -8.88 -11.28
C ASP A 548 -26.04 -8.76 -11.80
N CYS A 549 -26.27 -8.42 -13.08
CA CYS A 549 -27.59 -8.46 -13.72
C CYS A 549 -28.00 -9.89 -14.13
N THR A 550 -28.25 -10.75 -13.14
CA THR A 550 -28.46 -12.20 -13.31
C THR A 550 -29.68 -12.61 -14.16
N SER A 551 -30.64 -11.71 -14.43
CA SER A 551 -31.75 -12.00 -15.35
C SER A 551 -31.53 -11.61 -16.81
N LEU A 552 -30.47 -10.85 -17.10
CA LEU A 552 -30.19 -10.32 -18.44
C LEU A 552 -29.71 -11.46 -19.34
N SER A 553 -30.51 -11.83 -20.33
CA SER A 553 -30.22 -12.97 -21.20
C SER A 553 -29.30 -12.61 -22.37
N ASN A 554 -29.42 -11.40 -22.91
CA ASN A 554 -28.65 -10.97 -24.07
C ASN A 554 -28.35 -9.47 -23.98
N LEU A 555 -27.26 -9.06 -24.66
CA LEU A 555 -27.03 -7.65 -24.98
C LEU A 555 -27.74 -7.30 -26.31
N PRO A 556 -28.37 -6.12 -26.45
CA PRO A 556 -29.01 -5.72 -27.69
C PRO A 556 -27.95 -5.48 -28.78
N ARG A 557 -28.15 -5.99 -30.00
CA ARG A 557 -27.17 -5.86 -31.11
C ARG A 557 -26.62 -4.44 -31.32
N ARG A 558 -27.49 -3.43 -31.16
CA ARG A 558 -27.10 -2.03 -31.29
C ARG A 558 -26.04 -1.59 -30.27
N ILE A 559 -25.86 -2.27 -29.13
CA ILE A 559 -24.81 -1.94 -28.15
C ILE A 559 -23.42 -1.96 -28.80
N TYR A 560 -23.17 -2.85 -29.75
CA TYR A 560 -21.86 -3.00 -30.40
C TYR A 560 -21.52 -1.81 -31.31
N GLN A 561 -22.52 -1.02 -31.71
CA GLN A 561 -22.36 0.20 -32.52
C GLN A 561 -21.82 1.40 -31.71
N LEU A 562 -21.63 1.24 -30.40
CA LEU A 562 -21.11 2.28 -29.50
C LEU A 562 -19.60 2.56 -29.71
N LYS A 563 -19.30 3.42 -30.68
CA LYS A 563 -17.92 3.77 -31.05
C LYS A 563 -17.09 4.39 -29.93
N SER A 564 -17.71 5.12 -29.00
CA SER A 564 -17.04 5.84 -27.90
C SER A 564 -16.90 5.04 -26.60
N LEU A 565 -17.47 3.84 -26.52
CA LEU A 565 -17.48 3.04 -25.30
C LEU A 565 -16.07 2.58 -24.96
N GLN A 566 -15.58 2.95 -23.77
CA GLN A 566 -14.25 2.58 -23.27
C GLN A 566 -14.30 1.41 -22.30
N THR A 567 -15.35 1.32 -21.48
CA THR A 567 -15.47 0.29 -20.44
C THR A 567 -16.83 -0.39 -20.50
N LEU A 568 -16.81 -1.71 -20.72
CA LEU A 568 -17.98 -2.59 -20.66
C LEU A 568 -17.78 -3.64 -19.56
N ILE A 569 -18.67 -3.62 -18.56
CA ILE A 569 -18.67 -4.57 -17.45
C ILE A 569 -20.02 -5.27 -17.40
N PHE A 570 -20.04 -6.60 -17.44
CA PHE A 570 -21.24 -7.43 -17.25
C PHE A 570 -20.92 -8.76 -16.52
N SER A 571 -19.88 -8.76 -15.67
CA SER A 571 -19.59 -9.92 -14.81
C SER A 571 -20.80 -10.33 -13.97
N GLY A 572 -21.00 -11.62 -13.73
CA GLY A 572 -22.16 -12.14 -12.99
C GLY A 572 -23.48 -12.12 -13.76
N CYS A 573 -23.50 -11.72 -15.04
CA CYS A 573 -24.66 -11.90 -15.92
C CYS A 573 -24.77 -13.36 -16.39
N SER A 574 -25.21 -14.23 -15.48
CA SER A 574 -25.21 -15.70 -15.63
C SER A 574 -26.13 -16.26 -16.71
N LYS A 575 -26.91 -15.43 -17.42
CA LYS A 575 -27.72 -15.83 -18.58
C LYS A 575 -27.17 -15.36 -19.93
N ILE A 576 -26.17 -14.47 -19.95
CA ILE A 576 -25.49 -14.08 -21.21
C ILE A 576 -24.57 -15.23 -21.60
N ASP A 577 -24.92 -15.93 -22.69
CA ASP A 577 -24.25 -17.15 -23.15
C ASP A 577 -23.46 -16.98 -24.46
N MET A 578 -23.56 -15.81 -25.11
CA MET A 578 -22.84 -15.47 -26.34
C MET A 578 -22.45 -13.98 -26.36
N LEU A 579 -21.29 -13.69 -26.96
CA LEU A 579 -20.90 -12.36 -27.43
C LEU A 579 -20.85 -12.38 -28.95
N GLU A 580 -21.44 -11.38 -29.61
CA GLU A 580 -21.50 -11.35 -31.07
C GLU A 580 -20.18 -10.84 -31.68
N GLU A 581 -19.85 -11.30 -32.89
CA GLU A 581 -18.69 -10.86 -33.68
C GLU A 581 -18.69 -9.35 -33.98
N ASP A 582 -19.84 -8.69 -33.84
CA ASP A 582 -20.00 -7.25 -33.94
C ASP A 582 -19.25 -6.46 -32.85
N ILE A 583 -18.73 -7.11 -31.79
CA ILE A 583 -17.91 -6.44 -30.76
C ILE A 583 -16.75 -5.61 -31.34
N VAL A 584 -16.21 -6.00 -32.50
CA VAL A 584 -15.18 -5.26 -33.25
C VAL A 584 -15.59 -3.83 -33.67
N GLN A 585 -16.90 -3.54 -33.70
CA GLN A 585 -17.44 -2.21 -33.99
C GLN A 585 -17.25 -1.22 -32.82
N MET A 586 -16.95 -1.70 -31.60
CA MET A 586 -16.64 -0.87 -30.44
C MET A 586 -15.21 -0.32 -30.51
N GLU A 587 -14.97 0.60 -31.45
CA GLU A 587 -13.64 1.11 -31.82
C GLU A 587 -12.80 1.65 -30.63
N SER A 588 -13.44 2.24 -29.60
CA SER A 588 -12.76 2.82 -28.43
C SER A 588 -12.64 1.90 -27.21
N LEU A 589 -13.05 0.63 -27.28
CA LEU A 589 -13.13 -0.25 -26.11
C LEU A 589 -11.73 -0.54 -25.54
N THR A 590 -11.48 -0.12 -24.30
CA THR A 590 -10.21 -0.31 -23.58
C THR A 590 -10.28 -1.37 -22.49
N THR A 591 -11.46 -1.59 -21.91
CA THR A 591 -11.66 -2.46 -20.75
C THR A 591 -12.93 -3.30 -20.92
N LEU A 592 -12.78 -4.63 -20.91
CA LEU A 592 -13.88 -5.58 -21.02
C LEU A 592 -13.84 -6.56 -19.84
N ILE A 593 -14.90 -6.61 -19.04
CA ILE A 593 -14.96 -7.44 -17.82
C ILE A 593 -16.28 -8.21 -17.78
N ALA A 594 -16.21 -9.53 -17.96
CA ALA A 594 -17.34 -10.44 -17.83
C ALA A 594 -16.92 -11.82 -17.26
N LYS A 595 -16.45 -11.78 -16.00
CA LYS A 595 -16.33 -12.97 -15.15
C LYS A 595 -17.71 -13.57 -14.88
N ASP A 596 -17.80 -14.87 -14.59
CA ASP A 596 -19.05 -15.48 -14.07
C ASP A 596 -20.29 -15.28 -14.98
N THR A 597 -20.06 -15.31 -16.30
CA THR A 597 -21.12 -15.33 -17.32
C THR A 597 -21.27 -16.73 -17.91
N ALA A 598 -22.36 -16.99 -18.64
CA ALA A 598 -22.57 -18.27 -19.32
C ALA A 598 -21.87 -18.35 -20.68
N VAL A 599 -21.03 -17.38 -21.06
CA VAL A 599 -20.42 -17.29 -22.40
C VAL A 599 -19.51 -18.49 -22.64
N LYS A 600 -19.88 -19.34 -23.61
CA LYS A 600 -19.18 -20.62 -23.90
C LYS A 600 -18.12 -20.50 -24.98
N GLU A 601 -18.33 -19.61 -25.94
CA GLU A 601 -17.46 -19.42 -27.10
C GLU A 601 -17.24 -17.91 -27.28
N MET A 602 -16.01 -17.53 -27.64
CA MET A 602 -15.62 -16.13 -27.80
C MET A 602 -15.61 -15.73 -29.27
N PRO A 603 -16.14 -14.54 -29.62
CA PRO A 603 -16.07 -14.04 -30.99
C PRO A 603 -14.62 -13.87 -31.40
N GLN A 604 -14.25 -14.42 -32.55
CA GLN A 604 -12.89 -14.37 -33.07
C GLN A 604 -12.45 -12.92 -33.35
N SER A 605 -13.40 -12.02 -33.61
CA SER A 605 -13.12 -10.60 -33.81
C SER A 605 -12.61 -9.86 -32.57
N ILE A 606 -12.68 -10.45 -31.36
CA ILE A 606 -12.19 -9.80 -30.14
C ILE A 606 -10.70 -9.44 -30.21
N VAL A 607 -9.87 -10.25 -30.90
CA VAL A 607 -8.44 -9.96 -31.11
C VAL A 607 -8.18 -8.85 -32.13
N ARG A 608 -9.21 -8.39 -32.84
CA ARG A 608 -9.14 -7.28 -33.81
C ARG A 608 -9.42 -5.91 -33.18
N LEU A 609 -9.82 -5.87 -31.90
CA LEU A 609 -9.99 -4.63 -31.13
C LEU A 609 -8.62 -3.95 -30.95
N LYS A 610 -8.47 -2.75 -31.50
CA LYS A 610 -7.17 -2.04 -31.52
C LYS A 610 -6.80 -1.37 -30.19
N ASN A 611 -7.80 -0.94 -29.43
CA ASN A 611 -7.62 -0.10 -28.23
C ASN A 611 -7.80 -0.87 -26.91
N ILE A 612 -8.07 -2.17 -26.97
CA ILE A 612 -8.32 -3.00 -25.79
C ILE A 612 -7.04 -3.20 -24.98
N VAL A 613 -7.05 -2.75 -23.73
CA VAL A 613 -5.92 -2.79 -22.81
C VAL A 613 -6.06 -3.94 -21.83
N TYR A 614 -7.26 -4.13 -21.27
CA TYR A 614 -7.54 -5.11 -20.22
C TYR A 614 -8.78 -5.94 -20.54
N ILE A 615 -8.66 -7.25 -20.34
CA ILE A 615 -9.73 -8.24 -20.57
C ILE A 615 -9.81 -9.14 -19.34
N SER A 616 -11.04 -9.41 -18.89
CA SER A 616 -11.30 -10.48 -17.95
C SER A 616 -12.57 -11.25 -18.33
N LEU A 617 -12.38 -12.50 -18.79
CA LEU A 617 -13.39 -13.35 -19.42
C LEU A 617 -13.03 -14.83 -19.19
N CYS A 618 -14.02 -15.70 -18.93
CA CYS A 618 -13.86 -17.16 -18.87
C CYS A 618 -12.66 -17.67 -18.03
N GLY A 619 -12.37 -17.03 -16.89
CA GLY A 619 -11.25 -17.38 -16.02
C GLY A 619 -9.88 -16.85 -16.47
N LEU A 620 -9.78 -16.22 -17.64
CA LEU A 620 -8.62 -15.45 -18.07
C LEU A 620 -8.76 -13.99 -17.60
N GLU A 621 -7.69 -13.41 -17.08
CA GLU A 621 -7.65 -12.04 -16.58
C GLU A 621 -6.27 -11.43 -16.78
N GLY A 622 -6.22 -10.22 -17.34
CA GLY A 622 -4.96 -9.50 -17.50
C GLY A 622 -5.02 -8.45 -18.61
N LEU A 623 -3.83 -8.04 -19.08
CA LEU A 623 -3.73 -7.18 -20.24
C LEU A 623 -4.05 -7.97 -21.51
N ALA A 624 -4.70 -7.34 -22.48
CA ALA A 624 -5.15 -8.02 -23.70
C ALA A 624 -4.02 -8.74 -24.44
N ARG A 625 -2.82 -8.14 -24.48
CA ARG A 625 -1.59 -8.74 -25.06
C ARG A 625 -1.18 -10.07 -24.41
N ASP A 626 -1.51 -10.27 -23.13
CA ASP A 626 -1.13 -11.44 -22.34
C ASP A 626 -2.26 -12.51 -22.38
N VAL A 627 -3.51 -12.09 -22.61
CA VAL A 627 -4.71 -12.94 -22.70
C VAL A 627 -4.97 -13.46 -24.13
N PHE A 628 -4.72 -12.65 -25.15
CA PHE A 628 -4.98 -12.99 -26.55
C PHE A 628 -4.25 -14.24 -27.08
N PRO A 629 -2.97 -14.51 -26.72
CA PRO A 629 -2.33 -15.76 -27.11
C PRO A 629 -3.15 -16.97 -26.62
N SER A 630 -3.50 -17.02 -25.34
CA SER A 630 -4.27 -18.13 -24.75
C SER A 630 -5.65 -18.32 -25.40
N LEU A 631 -6.33 -17.24 -25.79
CA LEU A 631 -7.60 -17.30 -26.55
C LEU A 631 -7.39 -17.85 -27.96
N ILE A 632 -6.35 -17.42 -28.68
CA ILE A 632 -6.07 -17.94 -30.03
C ILE A 632 -5.69 -19.43 -29.97
N TRP A 633 -4.91 -19.83 -28.96
CA TRP A 633 -4.56 -21.24 -28.73
C TRP A 633 -5.78 -22.11 -28.41
N SER A 634 -6.79 -21.59 -27.68
CA SER A 634 -8.02 -22.36 -27.42
C SER A 634 -8.84 -22.61 -28.69
N TRP A 635 -8.89 -21.64 -29.62
CA TRP A 635 -9.57 -21.79 -30.92
C TRP A 635 -8.88 -22.77 -31.88
N MET A 636 -7.57 -23.00 -31.75
CA MET A 636 -6.79 -23.86 -32.64
C MET A 636 -6.70 -25.33 -32.18
N SER A 637 -7.30 -25.70 -31.05
CA SER A 637 -7.20 -27.07 -30.52
C SER A 637 -8.10 -28.07 -31.28
N PRO A 638 -7.57 -29.20 -31.82
CA PRO A 638 -8.35 -30.15 -32.61
C PRO A 638 -9.47 -30.91 -31.86
N THR A 639 -9.56 -30.78 -30.54
CA THR A 639 -10.55 -31.45 -29.67
C THR A 639 -11.89 -30.70 -29.56
N ALA A 640 -12.13 -29.69 -30.38
CA ALA A 640 -13.31 -28.84 -30.36
C ALA A 640 -14.61 -29.51 -30.88
N ASN A 641 -15.08 -30.57 -30.20
CA ASN A 641 -16.45 -31.06 -30.32
C ASN A 641 -16.96 -31.57 -28.96
N LEU A 642 -17.97 -30.87 -28.42
CA LEU A 642 -18.76 -31.21 -27.22
C LEU A 642 -18.00 -31.30 -25.87
N ARG A 643 -17.68 -30.14 -25.26
CA ARG A 643 -18.30 -29.65 -23.99
C ARG A 643 -17.47 -28.53 -23.35
N SER A 644 -18.14 -27.38 -23.16
CA SER A 644 -17.78 -26.24 -22.30
C SER A 644 -16.43 -25.55 -22.47
N CYS A 645 -16.43 -24.22 -22.27
CA CYS A 645 -15.23 -23.46 -21.89
C CYS A 645 -14.81 -23.82 -20.46
N THR A 646 -14.43 -25.08 -20.26
CA THR A 646 -13.80 -25.60 -19.03
C THR A 646 -12.53 -26.33 -19.45
N HIS A 647 -11.39 -25.70 -19.22
CA HIS A 647 -10.03 -26.27 -19.35
C HIS A 647 -9.53 -26.54 -20.78
N SER A 648 -9.13 -25.46 -21.46
CA SER A 648 -7.95 -25.50 -22.33
C SER A 648 -6.81 -24.69 -21.71
N PHE A 649 -6.16 -25.24 -20.67
CA PHE A 649 -4.89 -24.69 -20.16
C PHE A 649 -3.72 -25.07 -21.10
N GLY A 650 -3.77 -24.53 -22.32
CA GLY A 650 -2.69 -24.59 -23.30
C GLY A 650 -2.01 -23.22 -23.39
N SER A 651 -0.69 -23.18 -23.19
CA SER A 651 0.12 -21.95 -23.23
C SER A 651 -0.17 -20.92 -22.11
N MET A 652 0.01 -21.29 -20.84
CA MET A 652 0.27 -20.27 -19.82
C MET A 652 1.67 -19.68 -19.99
N SER A 653 1.73 -18.35 -19.98
CA SER A 653 2.98 -17.59 -19.94
C SER A 653 3.82 -17.95 -18.72
N THR A 654 5.14 -17.84 -18.86
CA THR A 654 6.16 -18.23 -17.88
C THR A 654 6.22 -17.28 -16.66
N SER A 655 5.14 -17.19 -15.87
CA SER A 655 5.06 -16.31 -14.70
C SER A 655 4.15 -16.77 -13.55
N LEU A 656 3.47 -17.92 -13.63
CA LEU A 656 2.74 -18.47 -12.48
C LEU A 656 3.72 -19.01 -11.42
N THR A 657 3.54 -18.58 -10.17
CA THR A 657 4.24 -19.09 -8.99
C THR A 657 3.40 -20.04 -8.14
N SER A 658 2.08 -19.83 -7.99
CA SER A 658 1.20 -20.74 -7.24
C SER A 658 -0.18 -20.89 -7.91
N MET A 659 -0.90 -21.97 -7.57
CA MET A 659 -2.21 -22.28 -8.14
C MET A 659 -3.13 -22.95 -7.09
N ASP A 660 -4.39 -22.51 -7.03
CA ASP A 660 -5.44 -23.11 -6.19
C ASP A 660 -6.46 -23.84 -7.08
N ILE A 661 -6.86 -25.05 -6.67
CA ILE A 661 -7.71 -25.96 -7.44
C ILE A 661 -8.86 -26.47 -6.55
N HIS A 662 -10.08 -26.09 -6.89
CA HIS A 662 -11.28 -26.40 -6.09
C HIS A 662 -12.16 -27.54 -6.63
N HIS A 663 -11.82 -28.25 -7.72
CA HIS A 663 -12.71 -29.24 -8.36
C HIS A 663 -12.00 -30.53 -8.85
N ASN A 664 -12.78 -31.53 -9.30
CA ASN A 664 -12.51 -32.96 -9.05
C ASN A 664 -11.54 -33.74 -9.99
N ASN A 665 -10.99 -33.18 -11.07
CA ASN A 665 -10.13 -33.94 -12.02
C ASN A 665 -8.61 -33.69 -11.88
N LEU A 666 -8.11 -33.65 -10.63
CA LEU A 666 -6.70 -33.36 -10.33
C LEU A 666 -5.70 -34.30 -11.07
N GLY A 667 -5.92 -35.61 -11.00
CA GLY A 667 -5.00 -36.60 -11.60
C GLY A 667 -5.05 -36.69 -13.12
N ASP A 668 -5.92 -35.93 -13.79
CA ASP A 668 -5.85 -35.78 -15.26
C ASP A 668 -5.02 -34.54 -15.64
N MET A 669 -4.73 -33.66 -14.67
CA MET A 669 -3.95 -32.43 -14.85
C MET A 669 -2.52 -32.54 -14.30
N LEU A 670 -2.23 -33.47 -13.37
CA LEU A 670 -0.92 -33.58 -12.72
C LEU A 670 0.27 -33.68 -13.70
N PRO A 671 0.25 -34.56 -14.72
CA PRO A 671 1.37 -34.68 -15.67
C PRO A 671 1.63 -33.41 -16.48
N MET A 672 0.64 -32.51 -16.60
CA MET A 672 0.78 -31.20 -17.25
C MET A 672 1.33 -30.15 -16.28
N LEU A 673 0.83 -30.11 -15.04
CA LEU A 673 1.26 -29.15 -14.01
C LEU A 673 2.73 -29.37 -13.57
N VAL A 674 3.20 -30.63 -13.53
CA VAL A 674 4.60 -30.97 -13.26
C VAL A 674 5.55 -30.30 -14.27
N ARG A 675 5.16 -30.18 -15.55
CA ARG A 675 5.98 -29.59 -16.62
C ARG A 675 6.14 -28.06 -16.58
N LEU A 676 5.41 -27.35 -15.71
CA LEU A 676 5.55 -25.90 -15.55
C LEU A 676 6.77 -25.56 -14.66
N SER A 677 7.84 -25.07 -15.27
CA SER A 677 9.16 -24.81 -14.65
C SER A 677 9.24 -23.61 -13.68
N LYS A 678 8.15 -22.87 -13.48
CA LYS A 678 8.07 -21.75 -12.51
C LYS A 678 6.99 -21.92 -11.43
N LEU A 679 6.15 -22.95 -11.56
CA LEU A 679 5.09 -23.24 -10.60
C LEU A 679 5.72 -23.85 -9.34
N ARG A 680 5.59 -23.14 -8.22
CA ARG A 680 6.21 -23.46 -6.93
C ARG A 680 5.37 -24.41 -6.09
N SER A 681 4.09 -24.06 -5.88
CA SER A 681 3.14 -24.88 -5.11
C SER A 681 1.76 -25.00 -5.77
N ILE A 682 1.02 -26.03 -5.37
CA ILE A 682 -0.36 -26.32 -5.77
C ILE A 682 -1.19 -26.60 -4.52
N LEU A 683 -2.23 -25.81 -4.27
CA LEU A 683 -3.24 -26.08 -3.24
C LEU A 683 -4.45 -26.77 -3.87
N VAL A 684 -4.96 -27.81 -3.21
CA VAL A 684 -6.16 -28.54 -3.62
C VAL A 684 -7.12 -28.61 -2.44
N GLN A 685 -8.32 -28.06 -2.63
CA GLN A 685 -9.44 -28.21 -1.69
C GLN A 685 -10.31 -29.41 -2.11
N CYS A 686 -10.69 -30.25 -1.15
CA CYS A 686 -11.62 -31.36 -1.35
C CYS A 686 -12.91 -31.17 -0.55
N ASP A 687 -14.02 -31.70 -1.06
CA ASP A 687 -15.34 -31.58 -0.44
C ASP A 687 -15.53 -32.57 0.74
N SER A 688 -14.68 -33.60 0.83
CA SER A 688 -14.75 -34.62 1.89
C SER A 688 -13.43 -35.35 2.10
N LYS A 689 -13.26 -35.94 3.30
CA LYS A 689 -12.13 -36.82 3.64
C LYS A 689 -12.00 -38.02 2.69
N PHE A 690 -13.12 -38.62 2.28
CA PHE A 690 -13.12 -39.77 1.36
C PHE A 690 -12.55 -39.40 -0.02
N GLN A 691 -12.96 -38.27 -0.59
CA GLN A 691 -12.35 -37.76 -1.82
C GLN A 691 -10.87 -37.43 -1.65
N LEU A 692 -10.48 -36.89 -0.48
CA LEU A 692 -9.09 -36.55 -0.20
C LEU A 692 -8.20 -37.81 -0.20
N THR A 693 -8.58 -38.89 0.49
CA THR A 693 -7.81 -40.15 0.48
C THR A 693 -7.71 -40.75 -0.93
N GLN A 694 -8.81 -40.73 -1.70
CA GLN A 694 -8.80 -41.22 -3.09
C GLN A 694 -7.92 -40.37 -4.02
N LYS A 695 -7.93 -39.04 -3.87
CA LYS A 695 -7.06 -38.13 -4.62
C LYS A 695 -5.60 -38.26 -4.21
N LEU A 696 -5.32 -38.47 -2.93
CA LEU A 696 -3.97 -38.64 -2.38
C LEU A 696 -3.28 -39.86 -2.99
N SER A 697 -3.97 -41.01 -3.07
CA SER A 697 -3.47 -42.18 -3.81
C SER A 697 -3.07 -41.79 -5.24
N LYS A 698 -4.00 -41.24 -6.03
CA LYS A 698 -3.74 -40.90 -7.45
C LYS A 698 -2.61 -39.87 -7.61
N VAL A 699 -2.52 -38.86 -6.73
CA VAL A 699 -1.43 -37.87 -6.71
C VAL A 699 -0.08 -38.53 -6.46
N MET A 700 -0.01 -39.47 -5.52
CA MET A 700 1.23 -40.20 -5.22
C MET A 700 1.57 -41.20 -6.32
N ASP A 701 0.59 -41.91 -6.90
CA ASP A 701 0.76 -42.76 -8.08
C ASP A 701 1.39 -41.94 -9.25
N ASP A 702 0.81 -40.77 -9.56
CA ASP A 702 1.20 -39.91 -10.68
C ASP A 702 2.55 -39.17 -10.46
N LEU A 703 2.92 -38.85 -9.21
CA LEU A 703 4.20 -38.20 -8.87
C LEU A 703 5.36 -39.18 -8.69
N CYS A 704 5.10 -40.38 -8.16
CA CYS A 704 6.13 -41.38 -7.86
C CYS A 704 6.40 -42.35 -9.02
N GLN A 705 5.45 -42.54 -9.94
CA GLN A 705 5.40 -43.70 -10.87
C GLN A 705 5.47 -45.06 -10.14
N VAL A 706 5.04 -45.12 -8.88
CA VAL A 706 4.98 -46.32 -8.04
C VAL A 706 3.55 -46.47 -7.53
N LYS A 707 3.00 -47.69 -7.58
CA LYS A 707 1.63 -47.94 -7.16
C LYS A 707 1.49 -47.77 -5.65
N PHE A 708 0.65 -46.83 -5.22
CA PHE A 708 0.34 -46.55 -3.82
C PHE A 708 -0.18 -47.78 -3.06
N THR A 709 -0.79 -48.73 -3.77
CA THR A 709 -1.25 -50.04 -3.26
C THR A 709 -0.16 -51.05 -2.93
N GLU A 710 1.10 -50.80 -3.30
CA GLU A 710 2.27 -51.55 -2.82
C GLU A 710 2.84 -50.95 -1.52
N LEU A 711 2.64 -49.64 -1.28
CA LEU A 711 3.17 -48.92 -0.12
C LEU A 711 2.56 -49.37 1.21
N GLU A 712 1.27 -49.75 1.22
CA GLU A 712 0.59 -50.33 2.39
C GLU A 712 1.02 -51.79 2.68
N ARG A 713 1.80 -52.44 1.79
CA ARG A 713 2.14 -53.87 1.90
C ARG A 713 3.59 -54.18 2.26
N THR A 714 4.49 -53.20 2.27
CA THR A 714 5.90 -53.41 2.64
C THR A 714 6.21 -52.98 4.07
N SER A 715 5.51 -53.60 5.04
CA SER A 715 5.77 -53.46 6.47
C SER A 715 6.30 -54.76 7.13
N TYR A 716 6.86 -55.68 6.33
CA TYR A 716 7.59 -56.85 6.85
C TYR A 716 8.89 -57.14 6.08
N GLU A 717 9.98 -57.15 6.86
CA GLU A 717 11.25 -57.85 6.66
C GLU A 717 11.84 -57.93 5.24
N SER A 718 12.82 -57.07 4.96
CA SER A 718 13.93 -57.41 4.05
C SER A 718 15.25 -56.94 4.65
N GLN A 719 16.25 -57.82 4.63
CA GLN A 719 17.57 -57.60 5.21
C GLN A 719 18.27 -56.39 4.56
N ILE A 720 18.67 -55.41 5.37
CA ILE A 720 19.47 -54.28 4.91
C ILE A 720 20.89 -54.79 4.64
N SER A 721 21.25 -54.99 3.37
CA SER A 721 22.65 -55.10 2.97
C SER A 721 23.36 -53.75 3.17
N GLU A 722 24.67 -53.75 3.37
CA GLU A 722 25.51 -52.57 3.57
C GLU A 722 25.32 -51.51 2.45
N ASN A 723 24.39 -50.59 2.67
CA ASN A 723 24.06 -49.47 1.79
C ASN A 723 24.29 -48.17 2.57
N ALA A 724 24.78 -47.14 1.91
CA ALA A 724 24.99 -45.86 2.56
C ALA A 724 23.63 -45.24 2.95
N MET A 725 23.46 -44.96 4.24
CA MET A 725 22.36 -44.16 4.76
C MET A 725 22.73 -42.68 4.66
N GLU A 726 21.84 -41.90 4.06
CA GLU A 726 21.99 -40.43 3.98
C GLU A 726 20.71 -39.77 4.48
N SER A 727 20.79 -38.48 4.83
CA SER A 727 19.62 -37.72 5.27
C SER A 727 19.50 -36.38 4.58
N TYR A 728 18.28 -36.03 4.17
CA TYR A 728 17.93 -34.75 3.58
C TYR A 728 17.24 -33.84 4.60
N LEU A 729 17.64 -32.57 4.69
CA LEU A 729 17.12 -31.60 5.64
C LEU A 729 16.47 -30.41 4.91
N ILE A 730 15.26 -30.06 5.31
CA ILE A 730 14.46 -28.96 4.73
C ILE A 730 14.01 -28.04 5.86
N GLY A 731 14.57 -26.83 5.92
CA GLY A 731 14.05 -25.76 6.78
C GLY A 731 12.97 -24.93 6.06
N MET A 732 11.94 -24.53 6.79
CA MET A 732 10.88 -23.63 6.34
C MET A 732 10.58 -22.58 7.42
N GLY A 733 10.26 -21.35 7.03
CA GLY A 733 9.93 -20.26 7.96
C GLY A 733 11.11 -19.35 8.32
N ARG A 734 10.96 -18.53 9.37
CA ARG A 734 11.82 -17.35 9.66
C ARG A 734 12.78 -17.51 10.84
N TYR A 735 13.01 -18.74 11.32
CA TYR A 735 13.72 -19.01 12.58
C TYR A 735 15.10 -19.65 12.38
N ASP A 736 15.88 -19.06 11.47
CA ASP A 736 17.15 -19.62 10.93
C ASP A 736 18.16 -20.06 11.99
N GLN A 737 18.21 -19.41 13.16
CA GLN A 737 19.18 -19.76 14.20
C GLN A 737 18.92 -21.16 14.78
N VAL A 738 17.65 -21.52 15.05
CA VAL A 738 17.26 -22.85 15.56
C VAL A 738 17.32 -23.89 14.44
N ILE A 739 16.92 -23.52 13.21
CA ILE A 739 17.04 -24.39 12.03
C ILE A 739 18.50 -24.78 11.78
N ASN A 740 19.43 -23.82 11.82
CA ASN A 740 20.87 -24.07 11.67
C ASN A 740 21.46 -24.87 12.85
N MET A 741 21.00 -24.62 14.09
CA MET A 741 21.40 -25.41 15.26
C MET A 741 20.97 -26.88 15.11
N LEU A 742 19.70 -27.12 14.80
CA LEU A 742 19.15 -28.46 14.55
C LEU A 742 19.88 -29.16 13.40
N SER A 743 20.07 -28.47 12.27
CA SER A 743 20.80 -28.97 11.10
C SER A 743 22.23 -29.38 11.45
N LYS A 744 22.92 -28.59 12.28
CA LYS A 744 24.25 -28.92 12.78
C LYS A 744 24.24 -30.15 13.69
N SER A 745 23.34 -30.22 14.67
CA SER A 745 23.22 -31.39 15.57
C SER A 745 22.93 -32.69 14.82
N ILE A 746 22.05 -32.63 13.80
CA ILE A 746 21.73 -33.78 12.94
C ILE A 746 22.95 -34.15 12.07
N SER A 747 23.68 -33.14 11.54
CA SER A 747 24.92 -33.34 10.75
C SER A 747 26.10 -33.87 11.57
N GLU A 748 26.13 -33.61 12.88
CA GLU A 748 27.14 -34.16 13.79
C GLU A 748 26.80 -35.61 14.17
N GLY A 749 25.53 -35.92 14.47
CA GLY A 749 25.07 -37.31 14.68
C GLY A 749 25.21 -38.22 13.45
N LEU A 750 25.10 -37.65 12.25
CA LEU A 750 25.38 -38.30 10.96
C LEU A 750 26.83 -38.81 10.80
N ARG A 751 27.80 -38.23 11.52
CA ARG A 751 29.23 -38.50 11.31
C ARG A 751 29.83 -39.54 12.26
N THR A 752 29.04 -40.06 13.20
CA THR A 752 29.57 -40.80 14.36
C THR A 752 29.17 -42.28 14.46
N ASN A 753 28.20 -42.77 13.67
CA ASN A 753 27.64 -44.12 13.83
C ASN A 753 27.56 -44.91 12.51
N ASP A 754 28.04 -46.16 12.54
CA ASP A 754 27.89 -47.18 11.47
C ASP A 754 26.74 -48.19 11.74
N SER A 755 25.82 -47.89 12.68
CA SER A 755 24.72 -48.79 13.06
C SER A 755 23.37 -48.42 12.44
N SER A 756 22.47 -49.39 12.30
CA SER A 756 21.16 -49.25 11.64
C SER A 756 20.12 -48.42 12.40
N ASP A 757 20.39 -48.04 13.66
CA ASP A 757 19.50 -47.20 14.47
C ASP A 757 19.96 -45.74 14.43
N PHE A 758 19.34 -44.95 13.55
CA PHE A 758 19.65 -43.55 13.31
C PHE A 758 19.04 -42.64 14.41
N PRO A 759 19.85 -42.05 15.32
CA PRO A 759 19.35 -41.27 16.45
C PRO A 759 19.10 -39.82 16.00
N LEU A 760 17.82 -39.49 15.81
CA LEU A 760 17.40 -38.11 15.53
C LEU A 760 17.21 -37.36 16.86
N PRO A 761 17.46 -36.04 16.93
CA PRO A 761 17.14 -35.22 18.10
C PRO A 761 15.70 -35.45 18.55
N GLY A 762 15.50 -35.65 19.86
CA GLY A 762 14.18 -35.81 20.45
C GLY A 762 13.41 -34.49 20.57
N ASP A 763 12.22 -34.58 21.17
CA ASP A 763 11.44 -33.43 21.60
C ASP A 763 12.24 -32.52 22.54
N ASN A 764 12.18 -31.21 22.29
CA ASN A 764 12.78 -30.20 23.15
C ASN A 764 11.80 -29.03 23.31
N TYR A 765 10.62 -29.35 23.85
CA TYR A 765 9.56 -28.40 24.10
C TYR A 765 10.00 -27.38 25.19
N PRO A 766 9.79 -26.06 25.01
CA PRO A 766 8.97 -25.41 23.99
C PRO A 766 9.69 -25.01 22.70
N TYR A 767 11.03 -25.13 22.61
CA TYR A 767 11.82 -24.67 21.46
C TYR A 767 11.46 -25.39 20.16
N TRP A 768 11.24 -26.71 20.22
CA TRP A 768 10.64 -27.46 19.12
C TRP A 768 9.86 -28.71 19.58
N LEU A 769 8.85 -29.06 18.78
CA LEU A 769 8.13 -30.33 18.87
C LEU A 769 8.57 -31.25 17.72
N ALA A 770 9.05 -32.44 18.04
CA ALA A 770 9.59 -33.45 17.12
C ALA A 770 8.58 -34.59 16.90
N CYS A 771 8.05 -34.71 15.68
CA CYS A 771 7.21 -35.83 15.28
C CYS A 771 8.01 -36.78 14.37
N ILE A 772 7.99 -38.08 14.64
CA ILE A 772 8.79 -39.08 13.88
C ILE A 772 7.86 -40.14 13.28
N GLY A 773 7.89 -40.28 11.96
CA GLY A 773 7.25 -41.34 11.20
C GLY A 773 8.26 -42.36 10.64
N GLN A 774 7.81 -43.60 10.45
CA GLN A 774 8.57 -44.62 9.74
C GLN A 774 8.23 -44.54 8.23
N GLY A 775 9.25 -44.60 7.38
CA GLY A 775 9.06 -44.45 5.93
C GLY A 775 8.71 -43.03 5.47
N HIS A 776 7.85 -42.94 4.45
CA HIS A 776 7.66 -41.77 3.59
C HIS A 776 6.74 -40.66 4.14
N SER A 777 6.09 -40.86 5.28
CA SER A 777 5.20 -39.85 5.87
C SER A 777 5.42 -39.65 7.37
N VAL A 778 4.94 -38.50 7.86
CA VAL A 778 4.87 -38.18 9.28
C VAL A 778 3.52 -37.53 9.58
N HIS A 779 2.72 -38.21 10.42
CA HIS A 779 1.41 -37.74 10.87
C HIS A 779 1.55 -37.09 12.25
N PHE A 780 0.93 -35.94 12.45
CA PHE A 780 0.91 -35.21 13.72
C PHE A 780 -0.42 -34.45 13.89
N GLN A 781 -0.69 -34.03 15.14
CA GLN A 781 -1.79 -33.13 15.47
C GLN A 781 -1.21 -31.87 16.09
N LEU A 782 -1.70 -30.71 15.67
CA LEU A 782 -1.22 -29.44 16.20
C LEU A 782 -1.72 -29.21 17.64
N PRO A 783 -0.85 -28.79 18.59
CA PRO A 783 -1.23 -28.50 19.98
C PRO A 783 -2.41 -27.53 20.10
N VAL A 784 -3.12 -27.62 21.22
CA VAL A 784 -4.41 -26.91 21.44
C VAL A 784 -4.22 -25.53 22.10
N ASP A 785 -3.16 -25.33 22.90
CA ASP A 785 -2.97 -24.12 23.68
C ASP A 785 -2.65 -22.87 22.82
N SER A 786 -3.28 -21.75 23.19
CA SER A 786 -3.58 -20.65 22.27
C SER A 786 -2.47 -19.65 21.98
N ASP A 787 -1.34 -19.73 22.68
CA ASP A 787 -0.36 -18.62 22.73
C ASP A 787 0.94 -18.93 21.95
N CYS A 788 1.12 -20.18 21.47
CA CYS A 788 2.33 -20.61 20.76
C CYS A 788 2.19 -20.51 19.23
N CYS A 789 2.71 -19.43 18.64
CA CYS A 789 2.78 -19.28 17.18
C CYS A 789 3.97 -20.04 16.57
N ILE A 790 3.72 -20.92 15.59
CA ILE A 790 4.79 -21.59 14.83
C ILE A 790 5.51 -20.54 13.96
N LYS A 791 6.83 -20.42 14.15
CA LYS A 791 7.70 -19.50 13.39
C LYS A 791 8.52 -20.20 12.30
N GLY A 792 8.71 -21.51 12.43
CA GLY A 792 9.38 -22.34 11.44
C GLY A 792 9.11 -23.82 11.60
N MET A 793 9.61 -24.60 10.64
CA MET A 793 9.42 -26.05 10.56
C MET A 793 10.65 -26.66 9.87
N THR A 794 11.22 -27.74 10.42
CA THR A 794 12.34 -28.47 9.80
C THR A 794 11.94 -29.92 9.56
N LEU A 795 12.03 -30.40 8.32
CA LEU A 795 11.77 -31.78 7.93
C LEU A 795 13.10 -32.49 7.65
N CYS A 796 13.32 -33.63 8.30
CA CYS A 796 14.49 -34.51 8.12
C CYS A 796 14.04 -35.84 7.54
N VAL A 797 14.69 -36.31 6.47
CA VAL A 797 14.31 -37.52 5.73
C VAL A 797 15.53 -38.42 5.60
N VAL A 798 15.54 -39.56 6.28
CA VAL A 798 16.61 -40.56 6.23
C VAL A 798 16.26 -41.63 5.20
N TYR A 799 17.18 -41.91 4.27
CA TYR A 799 16.97 -42.84 3.18
C TYR A 799 18.23 -43.69 2.90
N SER A 800 18.03 -44.86 2.31
CA SER A 800 19.12 -45.71 1.82
C SER A 800 19.30 -45.58 0.32
N SER A 801 20.56 -45.59 -0.13
CA SER A 801 20.94 -45.58 -1.55
C SER A 801 21.91 -46.72 -1.89
N THR A 802 21.76 -47.29 -3.08
CA THR A 802 22.73 -48.24 -3.65
C THR A 802 23.90 -47.55 -4.37
N THR A 803 23.87 -46.23 -4.56
CA THR A 803 24.96 -45.45 -5.19
C THR A 803 25.15 -44.07 -4.53
N LYS A 804 26.41 -43.75 -4.16
CA LYS A 804 26.77 -42.57 -3.34
C LYS A 804 26.64 -41.18 -3.99
N ASN A 805 26.21 -41.08 -5.24
CA ASN A 805 26.20 -39.82 -6.02
C ASN A 805 24.83 -39.46 -6.63
N MET A 806 23.72 -40.07 -6.21
CA MET A 806 22.37 -39.74 -6.72
C MET A 806 21.52 -38.87 -5.79
N ALA A 807 22.05 -38.54 -4.60
CA ALA A 807 21.33 -37.87 -3.51
C ALA A 807 20.55 -36.61 -3.92
N GLU A 808 21.23 -35.63 -4.51
CA GLU A 808 20.60 -34.33 -4.75
C GLU A 808 19.50 -34.40 -5.81
N GLU A 809 19.64 -35.13 -6.92
CA GLU A 809 18.67 -35.12 -8.03
C GLU A 809 17.35 -35.85 -7.73
N CYS A 810 17.28 -36.67 -6.68
CA CYS A 810 16.15 -37.57 -6.45
C CYS A 810 14.99 -37.03 -5.59
N LEU A 811 15.08 -35.89 -4.89
CA LEU A 811 13.89 -35.31 -4.25
C LEU A 811 12.96 -34.69 -5.30
N THR A 812 11.72 -35.16 -5.38
CA THR A 812 10.71 -34.72 -6.36
C THR A 812 9.75 -33.68 -5.77
N GLY A 813 9.32 -33.86 -4.51
CA GLY A 813 8.40 -32.93 -3.85
C GLY A 813 7.98 -33.35 -2.44
N VAL A 814 7.22 -32.46 -1.78
CA VAL A 814 6.63 -32.65 -0.45
C VAL A 814 5.16 -32.27 -0.51
N SER A 815 4.29 -33.10 0.08
CA SER A 815 2.84 -32.84 0.14
C SER A 815 2.39 -32.73 1.59
N ILE A 816 1.76 -31.62 1.96
CA ILE A 816 1.18 -31.36 3.28
C ILE A 816 -0.33 -31.57 3.19
N VAL A 817 -0.84 -32.54 3.93
CA VAL A 817 -2.23 -33.02 3.87
C VAL A 817 -2.92 -32.67 5.18
N ASN A 818 -3.93 -31.81 5.14
CA ASN A 818 -4.73 -31.45 6.31
C ASN A 818 -6.08 -32.19 6.25
N TYR A 819 -6.20 -33.26 7.03
CA TYR A 819 -7.41 -34.07 7.09
C TYR A 819 -8.58 -33.31 7.73
N THR A 820 -8.32 -32.37 8.65
CA THR A 820 -9.38 -31.56 9.28
C THR A 820 -10.03 -30.60 8.28
N LYS A 821 -9.22 -29.92 7.45
CA LYS A 821 -9.70 -28.96 6.43
C LYS A 821 -10.01 -29.59 5.06
N CYS A 822 -9.70 -30.87 4.89
CA CYS A 822 -9.78 -31.58 3.61
C CYS A 822 -8.94 -30.92 2.48
N THR A 823 -7.72 -30.49 2.80
CA THR A 823 -6.79 -29.85 1.83
C THR A 823 -5.51 -30.66 1.62
N ILE A 824 -4.95 -30.55 0.40
CA ILE A 824 -3.63 -31.08 0.02
C ILE A 824 -2.82 -29.91 -0.54
N HIS A 825 -1.65 -29.62 0.00
CA HIS A 825 -0.73 -28.59 -0.50
C HIS A 825 0.57 -29.25 -0.98
N ILE A 826 0.83 -29.22 -2.29
CA ILE A 826 1.95 -29.91 -2.94
C ILE A 826 3.03 -28.88 -3.30
N TYR A 827 4.27 -29.13 -2.88
CA TYR A 827 5.45 -28.30 -3.15
C TYR A 827 6.44 -29.04 -4.05
N LYS A 828 6.90 -28.39 -5.13
CA LYS A 828 7.92 -28.97 -6.01
C LYS A 828 9.32 -28.83 -5.41
N ARG A 829 10.21 -29.76 -5.78
CA ARG A 829 11.68 -29.71 -5.60
C ARG A 829 12.28 -28.29 -5.61
N ASP A 830 12.14 -27.54 -6.70
CA ASP A 830 12.78 -26.23 -6.86
C ASP A 830 12.34 -25.20 -5.81
N THR A 831 11.14 -25.39 -5.24
CA THR A 831 10.58 -24.54 -4.18
C THR A 831 11.11 -24.95 -2.81
N ILE A 832 11.29 -26.25 -2.59
CA ILE A 832 11.90 -26.79 -1.37
C ILE A 832 13.36 -26.31 -1.25
N ILE A 833 14.08 -26.23 -2.37
CA ILE A 833 15.48 -25.77 -2.43
C ILE A 833 15.59 -24.23 -2.31
N SER A 834 14.53 -23.47 -2.62
CA SER A 834 14.54 -21.99 -2.64
C SER A 834 13.40 -21.34 -1.85
N PHE A 835 12.96 -21.98 -0.78
CA PHE A 835 11.72 -21.66 -0.06
C PHE A 835 11.68 -20.21 0.42
N ASN A 836 10.59 -19.49 0.15
CA ASN A 836 10.49 -18.06 0.41
C ASN A 836 9.36 -17.71 1.40
N ASP A 837 9.27 -16.43 1.78
CA ASP A 837 8.25 -15.93 2.70
C ASP A 837 6.81 -16.18 2.22
N GLU A 838 6.54 -16.11 0.92
CA GLU A 838 5.20 -16.35 0.35
C GLU A 838 4.82 -17.83 0.45
N ASP A 839 5.77 -18.73 0.19
CA ASP A 839 5.57 -20.18 0.34
C ASP A 839 5.29 -20.54 1.82
N TRP A 840 5.97 -19.88 2.78
CA TRP A 840 5.72 -20.03 4.22
C TRP A 840 4.33 -19.56 4.63
N GLN A 841 3.89 -18.40 4.12
CA GLN A 841 2.50 -17.95 4.34
C GLN A 841 1.48 -18.95 3.77
N GLY A 842 1.80 -19.61 2.64
CA GLY A 842 1.01 -20.70 2.07
C GLY A 842 0.92 -21.95 2.96
N VAL A 843 1.99 -22.31 3.68
CA VAL A 843 1.96 -23.41 4.67
C VAL A 843 1.11 -23.00 5.88
N ILE A 844 1.47 -21.89 6.55
CA ILE A 844 0.89 -21.55 7.85
C ILE A 844 -0.60 -21.18 7.76
N SER A 845 -1.05 -20.57 6.67
CA SER A 845 -2.47 -20.28 6.45
C SER A 845 -3.34 -21.55 6.35
N ASN A 846 -2.76 -22.68 5.92
CA ASN A 846 -3.42 -23.97 5.87
C ASN A 846 -3.36 -24.75 7.21
N LEU A 847 -2.71 -24.23 8.25
CA LEU A 847 -2.55 -24.87 9.57
C LEU A 847 -3.33 -24.10 10.67
N ARG A 848 -3.91 -24.81 11.63
CA ARG A 848 -4.57 -24.27 12.84
C ARG A 848 -4.38 -25.23 14.02
N PRO A 849 -4.44 -24.73 15.28
CA PRO A 849 -4.49 -25.59 16.47
C PRO A 849 -5.54 -26.70 16.32
N SER A 850 -5.23 -27.90 16.83
CA SER A 850 -6.05 -29.12 16.71
C SER A 850 -6.23 -29.71 15.29
N ASP A 851 -5.67 -29.14 14.22
CA ASP A 851 -5.72 -29.78 12.89
C ASP A 851 -4.91 -31.10 12.89
N ASN A 852 -5.46 -32.13 12.25
CA ASN A 852 -4.76 -33.38 11.97
C ASN A 852 -4.07 -33.28 10.61
N VAL A 853 -2.75 -33.42 10.60
CA VAL A 853 -1.91 -33.12 9.45
C VAL A 853 -0.92 -34.24 9.21
N GLU A 854 -0.69 -34.58 7.95
CA GLU A 854 0.34 -35.53 7.55
C GLU A 854 1.17 -34.95 6.42
N ILE A 855 2.49 -35.11 6.52
CA ILE A 855 3.44 -34.67 5.50
C ILE A 855 4.00 -35.90 4.82
N PHE A 856 3.88 -35.96 3.49
CA PHE A 856 4.41 -37.00 2.63
C PHE A 856 5.64 -36.49 1.86
N VAL A 857 6.68 -37.32 1.77
CA VAL A 857 7.90 -37.02 1.02
C VAL A 857 8.01 -37.93 -0.20
N VAL A 858 8.20 -37.32 -1.37
CA VAL A 858 8.35 -38.03 -2.65
C VAL A 858 9.81 -38.01 -3.11
N LEU A 859 10.46 -39.18 -3.05
CA LEU A 859 11.75 -39.43 -3.70
C LEU A 859 11.54 -40.18 -5.03
N GLY A 860 12.45 -39.94 -5.98
CA GLY A 860 12.51 -40.62 -7.28
C GLY A 860 13.13 -42.02 -7.21
N HIS A 861 13.21 -42.67 -8.37
CA HIS A 861 13.61 -44.07 -8.49
C HIS A 861 15.00 -44.38 -7.90
N GLY A 862 15.07 -45.44 -7.08
CA GLY A 862 16.33 -46.01 -6.58
C GLY A 862 16.65 -45.71 -5.11
N LEU A 863 15.86 -44.88 -4.42
CA LEU A 863 16.02 -44.56 -3.00
C LEU A 863 14.84 -45.08 -2.17
N THR A 864 15.12 -45.65 -0.99
CA THR A 864 14.10 -46.09 -0.04
C THR A 864 14.13 -45.19 1.19
N VAL A 865 13.03 -44.50 1.50
CA VAL A 865 12.94 -43.71 2.75
C VAL A 865 12.77 -44.67 3.92
N VAL A 866 13.67 -44.56 4.90
CA VAL A 866 13.67 -45.36 6.12
C VAL A 866 12.89 -44.65 7.23
N LYS A 867 13.05 -43.33 7.36
CA LYS A 867 12.51 -42.54 8.48
C LYS A 867 12.28 -41.09 8.07
N THR A 868 11.17 -40.50 8.49
CA THR A 868 10.86 -39.09 8.29
C THR A 868 10.59 -38.44 9.64
N ALA A 869 11.21 -37.30 9.94
CA ALA A 869 10.99 -36.55 11.17
C ALA A 869 10.71 -35.07 10.89
N LEU A 870 9.83 -34.49 11.69
CA LEU A 870 9.35 -33.12 11.59
C LEU A 870 9.60 -32.38 12.90
N TYR A 871 10.21 -31.20 12.83
CA TYR A 871 10.46 -30.33 13.97
C TYR A 871 9.68 -29.03 13.78
N LEU A 872 8.63 -28.80 14.58
CA LEU A 872 7.86 -27.55 14.60
C LEU A 872 8.49 -26.58 15.60
N ILE A 873 8.83 -25.36 15.17
CA ILE A 873 9.58 -24.37 15.95
C ILE A 873 8.65 -23.21 16.35
N TYR A 874 8.65 -22.85 17.63
CA TYR A 874 7.75 -21.85 18.23
C TYR A 874 8.50 -20.57 18.68
N ASP A 875 7.76 -19.55 19.10
CA ASP A 875 8.29 -18.26 19.56
C ASP A 875 8.76 -18.29 21.03
N ASP A 876 9.82 -17.53 21.35
CA ASP A 876 10.55 -17.63 22.64
C ASP A 876 10.12 -16.55 23.67
N GLU A 877 9.00 -15.86 23.48
CA GLU A 877 8.56 -14.76 24.35
C GLU A 877 7.84 -15.21 25.64
N SER A 878 8.15 -16.42 26.17
CA SER A 878 7.55 -16.90 27.44
C SER A 878 8.50 -17.67 28.38
N ILE A 879 9.81 -17.36 28.40
CA ILE A 879 10.72 -17.92 29.42
C ILE A 879 11.47 -16.81 30.21
N THR A 880 10.83 -16.30 31.27
CA THR A 880 11.55 -15.78 32.45
C THR A 880 11.77 -16.90 33.47
N VAL A 881 12.51 -17.95 33.11
CA VAL A 881 13.04 -18.94 34.05
C VAL A 881 14.51 -19.18 33.74
N LYS A 882 15.32 -19.23 34.78
CA LYS A 882 16.80 -19.25 34.76
C LYS A 882 17.35 -20.43 33.95
N MET A 883 18.47 -20.19 33.26
CA MET A 883 19.41 -21.26 32.93
C MET A 883 19.92 -21.89 34.23
N GLU A 884 19.59 -23.16 34.46
CA GLU A 884 20.46 -24.07 35.22
C GLU A 884 21.12 -25.03 34.21
N PRO A 885 22.43 -25.31 34.32
CA PRO A 885 23.12 -26.19 33.38
C PRO A 885 22.65 -27.63 33.53
N SER A 886 22.38 -28.29 32.41
CA SER A 886 22.03 -29.71 32.36
C SER A 886 23.11 -30.56 33.06
N PRO A 887 22.77 -31.39 34.07
CA PRO A 887 23.75 -32.23 34.72
C PRO A 887 24.21 -33.38 33.82
N ASN A 888 25.52 -33.56 33.80
CA ASN A 888 26.31 -34.73 33.37
C ASN A 888 25.58 -35.93 32.75
N VAL A 889 26.07 -36.31 31.57
CA VAL A 889 26.03 -37.70 31.07
C VAL A 889 26.48 -38.65 32.18
N ILE A 890 25.58 -39.51 32.64
CA ILE A 890 25.94 -40.65 33.48
C ILE A 890 26.52 -41.72 32.56
N MET A 891 27.85 -41.75 32.45
CA MET A 891 28.53 -43.02 32.18
C MET A 891 28.41 -43.89 33.43
N GLU A 892 27.64 -44.97 33.36
CA GLU A 892 27.92 -46.10 34.23
C GLU A 892 29.31 -46.64 33.89
N SER A 893 30.19 -46.62 34.89
CA SER A 893 31.56 -47.11 34.73
C SER A 893 31.62 -48.58 35.09
N SER A 894 32.14 -49.40 34.17
CA SER A 894 32.73 -50.68 34.52
C SER A 894 34.10 -50.84 33.84
N SER A 895 35.14 -50.58 34.64
CA SER A 895 36.47 -51.20 34.59
C SER A 895 37.20 -51.34 33.23
N ASN A 896 38.27 -50.56 33.00
CA ASN A 896 39.66 -50.95 33.32
C ASN A 896 40.77 -50.16 32.59
N MET A 897 41.90 -50.05 33.28
CA MET A 897 43.28 -49.83 32.80
C MET A 897 43.69 -48.52 32.08
N LYS A 898 44.34 -47.67 32.89
CA LYS A 898 45.55 -46.84 32.63
C LYS A 898 46.26 -47.03 31.27
N THR A 899 46.65 -45.93 30.62
CA THR A 899 48.06 -45.44 30.56
C THR A 899 48.19 -44.02 29.96
N ASP A 900 49.27 -43.32 30.34
CA ASP A 900 49.67 -41.96 29.90
C ASP A 900 50.44 -41.95 28.52
N PRO A 901 51.18 -40.89 28.07
CA PRO A 901 50.61 -39.77 27.31
C PRO A 901 51.44 -39.26 26.08
N SER A 902 50.90 -38.31 25.30
CA SER A 902 51.64 -37.24 24.56
C SER A 902 52.54 -37.65 23.34
N PRO A 903 53.23 -36.73 22.60
CA PRO A 903 52.81 -35.47 21.94
C PRO A 903 53.43 -35.24 20.51
N ASN A 904 53.23 -34.02 19.94
CA ASN A 904 53.91 -33.40 18.77
C ASN A 904 53.48 -33.94 17.37
N VAL A 905 53.61 -33.26 16.21
CA VAL A 905 54.51 -32.18 15.67
C VAL A 905 53.66 -31.30 14.70
N LYS A 906 53.58 -29.96 14.78
CA LYS A 906 54.46 -28.86 14.29
C LYS A 906 54.60 -28.63 12.75
N MET A 907 54.12 -27.44 12.32
CA MET A 907 54.68 -26.51 11.28
C MET A 907 54.83 -26.89 9.77
N GLU A 908 54.07 -26.15 8.92
CA GLU A 908 54.53 -25.27 7.78
C GLU A 908 55.44 -25.80 6.62
N PRO A 909 55.70 -25.05 5.50
CA PRO A 909 55.08 -23.80 4.96
C PRO A 909 54.81 -23.77 3.41
N LEU A 910 54.36 -22.58 2.96
CA LEU A 910 54.20 -21.99 1.60
C LEU A 910 54.99 -22.54 0.38
N SER A 911 54.35 -22.44 -0.81
CA SER A 911 54.90 -21.74 -2.01
C SER A 911 53.79 -21.53 -3.09
N ASN A 912 53.47 -20.32 -3.56
CA ASN A 912 54.15 -19.37 -4.48
C ASN A 912 54.04 -19.70 -5.99
N MET A 913 53.22 -18.95 -6.75
CA MET A 913 53.65 -17.96 -7.77
C MET A 913 52.55 -17.55 -8.79
N LYS A 914 52.43 -16.23 -9.03
CA LYS A 914 52.39 -15.48 -10.33
C LYS A 914 51.51 -16.00 -11.51
N SER A 915 50.88 -15.16 -12.35
CA SER A 915 50.88 -13.69 -12.50
C SER A 915 49.77 -13.20 -13.44
N GLU A 916 49.29 -11.97 -13.18
CA GLU A 916 48.61 -11.06 -14.12
C GLU A 916 49.51 -10.68 -15.35
N PRO A 917 49.05 -9.99 -16.44
CA PRO A 917 48.19 -8.79 -16.40
C PRO A 917 47.28 -8.40 -17.61
N SER A 918 46.49 -7.33 -17.41
CA SER A 918 46.07 -6.29 -18.41
C SER A 918 45.06 -6.67 -19.53
N MET A 919 44.36 -5.78 -20.26
CA MET A 919 43.78 -4.41 -20.18
C MET A 919 42.93 -4.20 -21.48
N LYS A 920 41.95 -3.30 -21.71
CA LYS A 920 41.12 -2.34 -20.94
C LYS A 920 39.84 -2.00 -21.78
N PRO A 921 38.77 -1.38 -21.23
CA PRO A 921 37.46 -1.27 -21.90
C PRO A 921 37.27 0.00 -22.78
N LYS A 922 36.25 -0.02 -23.66
CA LYS A 922 35.51 1.13 -24.27
C LYS A 922 34.30 0.58 -25.06
N LYS A 923 33.04 0.93 -24.76
CA LYS A 923 32.27 2.18 -25.02
C LYS A 923 31.48 2.19 -26.34
N ASN A 924 30.16 2.37 -26.20
CA ASN A 924 29.17 2.93 -27.15
C ASN A 924 28.98 2.27 -28.54
N ILE A 925 27.72 2.06 -28.92
CA ILE A 925 26.97 2.99 -29.80
C ILE A 925 25.48 2.60 -29.83
N PHE A 926 24.63 3.59 -29.53
CA PHE A 926 23.18 3.51 -29.68
C PHE A 926 22.82 4.26 -30.98
N ALA A 927 22.79 3.58 -32.13
CA ALA A 927 22.31 4.13 -33.41
C ALA A 927 22.22 3.06 -34.51
N ARG A 928 20.98 2.64 -34.84
CA ARG A 928 20.48 2.15 -36.16
C ARG A 928 19.31 1.19 -35.95
N LEU A 929 18.08 1.69 -36.14
CA LEU A 929 16.95 0.99 -36.81
C LEU A 929 15.65 1.85 -36.75
N ILE A 930 15.76 3.11 -37.19
CA ILE A 930 14.61 3.86 -37.72
C ILE A 930 14.98 4.27 -39.15
N GLN A 931 14.90 3.32 -40.07
CA GLN A 931 14.91 3.56 -41.51
C GLN A 931 14.48 2.29 -42.26
N ARG A 932 13.18 2.14 -42.47
CA ARG A 932 12.50 1.41 -43.57
C ARG A 932 10.99 1.36 -43.33
N MET A 933 10.34 2.50 -43.56
CA MET A 933 9.01 2.50 -44.19
C MET A 933 9.20 3.05 -45.60
N GLY A 934 8.56 2.41 -46.58
CA GLY A 934 8.63 2.79 -47.99
C GLY A 934 8.69 1.58 -48.90
N GLU A 935 7.79 1.56 -49.90
CA GLU A 935 7.83 0.74 -51.11
C GLU A 935 7.54 -0.77 -50.98
N CYS A 936 6.25 -1.11 -51.13
CA CYS A 936 5.82 -2.07 -52.16
C CYS A 936 4.30 -1.99 -52.38
N THR A 937 3.89 -1.35 -53.47
CA THR A 937 2.52 -1.36 -53.99
C THR A 937 2.44 -2.17 -55.28
N CYS A 938 1.30 -2.83 -55.49
CA CYS A 938 0.82 -3.42 -56.75
C CYS A 938 1.59 -4.62 -57.36
N MET A 939 0.97 -5.80 -57.29
CA MET A 939 0.33 -6.38 -58.49
C MET A 939 -0.65 -7.52 -58.16
N ARG A 940 -1.89 -7.36 -58.67
CA ARG A 940 -3.01 -8.32 -58.78
C ARG A 940 -3.58 -8.94 -57.50
#